data_AF-A0A813JT86-F1
#
_entry.id   AF-A0A813JT86-F1
#
_cell.length_a   1.000
_cell.length_b   1.000
_cell.length_c   1.000
_cell.angle_alpha   90.00
_cell.angle_beta   90.00
_cell.angle_gamma   90.00
#
_symmetry.space_group_name_H-M   'P 1'
#
loop_
_entity.id
_entity.type
_entity.pdbx_description
1 polymer ?
#
loop_
_entity_poly.entity_id
_entity_poly.type
_entity_poly.pdbx_seq_one_letter_code
_entity_poly.pdbx_strand_id
1 'polypeptide(L)'
;MSEKQIDTDLYSRQIGTFGMETMGKLIQMKVLISGLRGLGVETAKNLILAGPAAVILHDDALVEMRDLGANFYLSEADVGKRSRAQACAAQLSQLNPYVTVSVHSGPVSEELLSGLSVAVFSEASQAELLRCNELCRSRSPAVGFVAADCFGLAATCFVDFGEHFTCRDKDGEEPRSAIVAGVTQENPGAVHCHHDRRHGFQDGDWVTFREVQGMAELNSSQPRQIKVSGPYSFTIEDTSGYSAYVCEGIVSQVNVPHTIAFASYGQCLAQPQAAAGGEALAVPDLAKFGRSEQLHFAVQAVREYREKHGQLPANRDAAAAAACVQLAVESNEARRQQGDAFALSVEKIEEDVVRMVAMFCTCMISPMAAFLGGVVAQEVVKFTGKYTPLHQLLYFDMFELCPKEDPSDWRPQGSRYDDQLAIHGAAVQKALGDMKLFLVGAGALGCELLKSFAMIGACCSDSGKAVVTDMDRIELSNLNRQFLFRQADIGKPKSTSAANAAQAMNGALKVQALEIRVGNDTEETFDDEFWTSLDGVINALDNVQARMYVDSRCVWFGKPLLESGTLGTKANVQVILPNLTQSYGDSQDPPEESIPLCTLKHFPHAIEHTIEWARDAFEQLFVEGPREVNTFLTETAKYLAKVPSEGSGTSQLARLRRVKTMLEQRGGSFDVCVDFAVMEFQEKFHDSIAQLLHTFPADHVTSEGSKFWSGPKRAPAPVKFDVGDKLHLDFVMLVCS
;
A
#
# COMPACT_ATOMS: atom_id res chain seq x y z
N MET A 1 26.87 15.13 -9.30
CA MET A 1 25.58 14.93 -10.00
C MET A 1 24.52 15.55 -9.11
N SER A 2 23.81 16.56 -9.60
CA SER A 2 22.83 17.29 -8.79
C SER A 2 21.72 16.33 -8.35
N GLU A 3 21.50 16.20 -7.05
CA GLU A 3 20.26 15.67 -6.51
C GLU A 3 19.12 16.46 -7.17
N LYS A 4 18.37 15.83 -8.08
CA LYS A 4 17.01 16.29 -8.32
C LYS A 4 16.32 16.08 -6.97
N GLN A 5 16.13 17.16 -6.24
CA GLN A 5 15.49 17.15 -4.93
C GLN A 5 14.14 16.43 -5.08
N ILE A 6 13.96 15.33 -4.35
CA ILE A 6 12.69 14.59 -4.34
C ILE A 6 11.63 15.57 -3.83
N ASP A 7 10.53 15.71 -4.57
CA ASP A 7 9.39 16.53 -4.15
C ASP A 7 8.68 15.84 -2.98
N THR A 8 9.01 16.26 -1.76
CA THR A 8 8.48 15.67 -0.53
C THR A 8 6.99 15.95 -0.34
N ASP A 9 6.43 16.96 -1.01
CA ASP A 9 5.02 17.31 -0.90
C ASP A 9 4.17 16.40 -1.79
N LEU A 10 4.61 16.18 -3.04
CA LEU A 10 3.96 15.24 -3.95
C LEU A 10 4.06 13.80 -3.43
N TYR A 11 5.26 13.37 -3.03
CA TYR A 11 5.53 11.99 -2.62
C TYR A 11 5.34 11.72 -1.12
N SER A 12 4.81 12.68 -0.35
CA SER A 12 4.72 12.62 1.12
C SER A 12 4.28 11.25 1.67
N ARG A 13 3.15 10.72 1.19
CA ARG A 13 2.59 9.43 1.66
C ARG A 13 3.39 8.23 1.16
N GLN A 14 3.95 8.31 -0.05
CA GLN A 14 4.79 7.25 -0.61
C GLN A 14 6.14 7.18 0.12
N ILE A 15 6.73 8.33 0.49
CA ILE A 15 7.94 8.39 1.33
C ILE A 15 7.67 7.72 2.69
N GLY A 16 6.50 7.94 3.29
CA GLY A 16 6.11 7.24 4.52
C GLY A 16 6.01 5.72 4.38
N THR A 17 5.87 5.18 3.17
CA THR A 17 5.81 3.72 2.91
C THR A 17 7.17 3.18 2.46
N PHE A 18 7.77 3.79 1.44
CA PHE A 18 9.01 3.32 0.82
C PHE A 18 10.27 3.84 1.50
N GLY A 19 10.21 4.99 2.16
CA GLY A 19 11.39 5.66 2.72
C GLY A 19 12.20 6.41 1.67
N MET A 20 12.99 7.38 2.13
CA MET A 20 13.77 8.28 1.26
C MET A 20 14.85 7.55 0.45
N GLU A 21 15.47 6.50 0.99
CA GLU A 21 16.50 5.74 0.27
C GLU A 21 15.92 5.05 -0.96
N THR A 22 14.77 4.38 -0.82
CA THR A 22 14.08 3.71 -1.93
C THR A 22 13.64 4.72 -2.98
N MET A 23 13.09 5.86 -2.57
CA MET A 23 12.75 6.93 -3.50
C MET A 23 13.98 7.43 -4.27
N GLY A 24 15.12 7.61 -3.60
CA GLY A 24 16.37 8.05 -4.23
C GLY A 24 16.89 7.09 -5.32
N LYS A 25 16.64 5.77 -5.16
CA LYS A 25 16.95 4.77 -6.21
C LYS A 25 15.89 4.79 -7.32
N LEU A 26 14.61 4.84 -6.95
CA LEU A 26 13.49 4.79 -7.87
C LEU A 26 13.56 5.90 -8.92
N ILE A 27 13.83 7.14 -8.52
CA ILE A 27 13.92 8.31 -9.43
C ILE A 27 15.06 8.23 -10.45
N GLN A 28 15.94 7.24 -10.36
CA GLN A 28 17.02 6.97 -11.31
C GLN A 28 16.67 5.84 -12.30
N MET A 29 15.60 5.09 -12.02
CA MET A 29 15.23 3.92 -12.81
C MET A 29 14.64 4.29 -14.16
N LYS A 30 14.99 3.51 -15.18
CA LYS A 30 14.31 3.54 -16.49
C LYS A 30 13.62 2.20 -16.70
N VAL A 31 12.34 2.23 -17.03
CA VAL A 31 11.51 1.02 -17.14
C VAL A 31 10.92 0.91 -18.54
N LEU A 32 11.02 -0.26 -19.16
CA LEU A 32 10.29 -0.60 -20.38
C LEU A 32 9.02 -1.35 -20.00
N ILE A 33 7.89 -1.04 -20.64
CA ILE A 33 6.64 -1.78 -20.55
C ILE A 33 6.22 -2.18 -21.97
N SER A 34 6.29 -3.47 -22.26
CA SER A 34 5.91 -4.07 -23.54
C SER A 34 4.53 -4.73 -23.42
N GLY A 35 3.60 -4.33 -24.28
CA GLY A 35 2.18 -4.72 -24.25
C GLY A 35 1.36 -3.71 -23.44
N LEU A 36 0.38 -3.07 -24.09
CA LEU A 36 -0.40 -1.94 -23.57
C LEU A 36 -1.93 -2.19 -23.69
N ARG A 37 -2.41 -3.43 -23.51
CA ARG A 37 -3.82 -3.65 -23.12
C ARG A 37 -4.03 -3.24 -21.66
N GLY A 38 -5.00 -3.85 -20.96
CA GLY A 38 -5.33 -3.49 -19.58
C GLY A 38 -4.16 -3.63 -18.60
N LEU A 39 -3.49 -4.78 -18.58
CA LEU A 39 -2.38 -5.06 -17.66
C LEU A 39 -1.23 -4.06 -17.81
N GLY A 40 -0.82 -3.80 -19.06
CA GLY A 40 0.27 -2.87 -19.36
C GLY A 40 -0.04 -1.44 -18.94
N VAL A 41 -1.25 -0.94 -19.24
CA VAL A 41 -1.61 0.44 -18.87
C VAL A 41 -1.75 0.62 -17.35
N GLU A 42 -2.23 -0.39 -16.62
CA GLU A 42 -2.29 -0.38 -15.15
C GLU A 42 -0.90 -0.36 -14.54
N THR A 43 0.00 -1.21 -15.05
CA THR A 43 1.41 -1.22 -14.66
C THR A 43 2.07 0.14 -14.91
N ALA A 44 1.85 0.71 -16.10
CA ALA A 44 2.40 2.02 -16.47
C ALA A 44 1.85 3.14 -15.58
N LYS A 45 0.55 3.18 -15.33
CA LYS A 45 -0.10 4.13 -14.43
C LYS A 45 0.55 4.10 -13.06
N ASN A 46 0.62 2.93 -12.42
CA ASN A 46 1.19 2.78 -11.09
C ASN A 46 2.67 3.19 -11.04
N LEU A 47 3.47 2.78 -12.03
CA LEU A 47 4.88 3.14 -12.07
C LEU A 47 5.13 4.62 -12.29
N ILE A 48 4.42 5.26 -13.22
CA ILE A 48 4.58 6.69 -13.45
C ILE A 48 4.22 7.48 -12.20
N LEU A 49 3.18 7.08 -11.47
CA LEU A 49 2.84 7.68 -10.19
C LEU A 49 3.92 7.45 -9.11
N ALA A 50 4.55 6.27 -9.12
CA ALA A 50 5.66 5.94 -8.22
C ALA A 50 6.91 6.79 -8.46
N GLY A 51 7.13 7.27 -9.69
CA GLY A 51 8.14 8.29 -9.99
C GLY A 51 9.52 7.80 -10.45
N PRO A 52 9.66 6.81 -11.36
CA PRO A 52 10.95 6.48 -11.97
C PRO A 52 11.45 7.62 -12.89
N ALA A 53 12.71 7.59 -13.30
CA ALA A 53 13.24 8.59 -14.22
C ALA A 53 12.49 8.60 -15.57
N ALA A 54 12.20 7.41 -16.10
CA ALA A 54 11.50 7.27 -17.38
C ALA A 54 10.73 5.95 -17.48
N VAL A 55 9.63 6.00 -18.22
CA VAL A 55 8.85 4.83 -18.65
C VAL A 55 8.75 4.83 -20.17
N ILE A 56 9.24 3.77 -20.80
CA ILE A 56 9.18 3.55 -22.25
C ILE A 56 8.03 2.59 -22.53
N LEU A 57 7.08 3.02 -23.36
CA LEU A 57 5.91 2.23 -23.77
C LEU A 57 6.21 1.56 -25.10
N HIS A 58 5.95 0.26 -25.21
CA HIS A 58 6.14 -0.51 -26.44
C HIS A 58 4.90 -1.38 -26.71
N ASP A 59 4.15 -1.05 -27.75
CA ASP A 59 3.07 -1.86 -28.28
C ASP A 59 2.66 -1.31 -29.66
N ASP A 60 3.04 -2.05 -30.70
CA ASP A 60 2.73 -1.71 -32.10
C ASP A 60 1.34 -2.21 -32.54
N ALA A 61 0.63 -3.01 -31.72
CA ALA A 61 -0.70 -3.46 -32.05
C ALA A 61 -1.66 -2.26 -32.13
N LEU A 62 -2.51 -2.26 -33.16
CA LEU A 62 -3.56 -1.26 -33.29
C LEU A 62 -4.60 -1.43 -32.19
N VAL A 63 -5.19 -0.31 -31.77
CA VAL A 63 -6.29 -0.33 -30.82
C VAL A 63 -7.49 -1.08 -31.41
N GLU A 64 -8.00 -2.07 -30.68
CA GLU A 64 -9.24 -2.76 -30.98
C GLU A 64 -10.36 -2.31 -30.04
N MET A 65 -11.63 -2.45 -30.46
CA MET A 65 -12.76 -2.05 -29.63
C MET A 65 -12.78 -2.76 -28.27
N ARG A 66 -12.45 -4.06 -28.23
CA ARG A 66 -12.37 -4.86 -27.00
C ARG A 66 -11.30 -4.37 -26.00
N ASP A 67 -10.28 -3.65 -26.45
CA ASP A 67 -9.21 -3.16 -25.57
C ASP A 67 -9.74 -2.10 -24.59
N LEU A 68 -10.77 -1.35 -24.99
CA LEU A 68 -11.39 -0.29 -24.19
C LEU A 68 -12.09 -0.81 -22.93
N GLY A 69 -12.39 -2.11 -22.83
CA GLY A 69 -12.99 -2.72 -21.64
C GLY A 69 -12.01 -2.90 -20.47
N ALA A 70 -10.71 -2.80 -20.73
CA ALA A 70 -9.67 -2.94 -19.71
C ALA A 70 -8.62 -1.83 -19.75
N ASN A 71 -8.49 -1.10 -20.86
CA ASN A 71 -7.58 0.03 -20.98
C ASN A 71 -8.36 1.36 -20.96
N PHE A 72 -8.28 2.05 -19.83
CA PHE A 72 -8.99 3.28 -19.51
C PHE A 72 -8.44 4.55 -20.19
N TYR A 73 -7.38 4.45 -21.00
CA TYR A 73 -6.86 5.56 -21.79
C TYR A 73 -7.09 5.43 -23.30
N LEU A 74 -7.68 4.32 -23.75
CA LEU A 74 -8.09 4.16 -25.14
C LEU A 74 -9.48 4.75 -25.35
N SER A 75 -9.68 5.37 -26.50
CA SER A 75 -10.98 5.88 -26.94
C SER A 75 -11.43 5.21 -28.23
N GLU A 76 -12.73 5.28 -28.53
CA GLU A 76 -13.27 4.79 -29.80
C GLU A 76 -12.63 5.49 -31.01
N ALA A 77 -12.13 6.72 -30.82
CA ALA A 77 -11.47 7.48 -31.88
C ALA A 77 -10.13 6.88 -32.29
N ASP A 78 -9.46 6.12 -31.41
CA ASP A 78 -8.15 5.49 -31.64
C ASP A 78 -8.25 4.15 -32.39
N VAL A 79 -9.42 3.50 -32.35
CA VAL A 79 -9.65 2.15 -32.89
C VAL A 79 -9.23 2.06 -34.35
N GLY A 80 -8.29 1.15 -34.64
CA GLY A 80 -7.73 0.91 -35.97
C GLY A 80 -6.85 2.03 -36.54
N LYS A 81 -6.57 3.11 -35.78
CA LYS A 81 -5.82 4.28 -36.27
C LYS A 81 -4.46 4.48 -35.62
N ARG A 82 -4.34 4.17 -34.33
CA ARG A 82 -3.10 4.35 -33.56
C ARG A 82 -2.71 3.03 -32.91
N SER A 83 -1.42 2.86 -32.66
CA SER A 83 -0.99 1.77 -31.80
C SER A 83 -1.41 2.03 -30.35
N ARG A 84 -1.59 0.98 -29.56
CA ARG A 84 -1.98 1.10 -28.14
C ARG A 84 -0.99 1.95 -27.35
N ALA A 85 0.32 1.78 -27.57
CA ALA A 85 1.34 2.60 -26.91
C ALA A 85 1.23 4.08 -27.29
N GLN A 86 1.02 4.40 -28.58
CA GLN A 86 0.83 5.78 -29.04
C GLN A 86 -0.44 6.40 -28.44
N ALA A 87 -1.55 5.65 -28.41
CA ALA A 87 -2.83 6.11 -27.88
C ALA A 87 -2.74 6.47 -26.38
N CYS A 88 -2.06 5.64 -25.57
CA CYS A 88 -1.94 5.85 -24.13
C CYS A 88 -0.93 6.94 -23.73
N ALA A 89 0.11 7.19 -24.53
CA ALA A 89 1.27 7.98 -24.14
C ALA A 89 0.94 9.39 -23.63
N ALA A 90 0.00 10.08 -24.27
CA ALA A 90 -0.35 11.45 -23.92
C ALA A 90 -1.07 11.56 -22.56
N GLN A 91 -1.85 10.54 -22.17
CA GLN A 91 -2.53 10.53 -20.88
C GLN A 91 -1.59 10.07 -19.77
N LEU A 92 -0.76 9.07 -20.04
CA LEU A 92 0.24 8.57 -19.10
C LEU A 92 1.27 9.63 -18.74
N SER A 93 1.74 10.44 -19.71
CA SER A 93 2.71 11.51 -19.45
C SER A 93 2.19 12.64 -18.55
N GLN A 94 0.87 12.78 -18.41
CA GLN A 94 0.26 13.81 -17.55
C GLN A 94 0.13 13.39 -16.09
N LEU A 95 0.35 12.11 -15.77
CA LEU A 95 0.22 11.59 -14.40
C LEU A 95 1.28 12.15 -13.46
N ASN A 96 2.51 12.28 -13.95
CA ASN A 96 3.63 12.71 -13.13
C ASN A 96 4.63 13.56 -13.94
N PRO A 97 4.77 14.87 -13.66
CA PRO A 97 5.66 15.74 -14.41
C PRO A 97 7.14 15.41 -14.24
N TYR A 98 7.52 14.59 -13.25
CA TYR A 98 8.90 14.18 -13.01
C TYR A 98 9.32 12.95 -13.83
N VAL A 99 8.37 12.23 -14.43
CA VAL A 99 8.64 11.00 -15.18
C VAL A 99 8.59 11.27 -16.68
N THR A 100 9.67 10.91 -17.39
CA THR A 100 9.65 10.98 -18.85
C THR A 100 8.93 9.77 -19.43
N VAL A 101 7.83 10.00 -20.14
CA VAL A 101 7.11 8.95 -20.87
C VAL A 101 7.42 9.04 -22.35
N SER A 102 7.89 7.95 -22.96
CA SER A 102 8.19 7.86 -24.39
C SER A 102 7.58 6.60 -25.01
N VAL A 103 7.47 6.58 -26.33
CA VAL A 103 6.99 5.42 -27.10
C VAL A 103 8.12 4.88 -27.95
N HIS A 104 8.33 3.57 -27.91
CA HIS A 104 9.18 2.83 -28.82
C HIS A 104 8.31 2.03 -29.80
N SER A 105 8.70 2.03 -31.07
CA SER A 105 8.08 1.25 -32.14
C SER A 105 9.10 0.35 -32.80
N GLY A 106 8.64 -0.80 -33.29
CA GLY A 106 9.48 -1.86 -33.81
C GLY A 106 9.98 -2.80 -32.71
N PRO A 107 10.82 -3.79 -33.07
CA PRO A 107 11.21 -4.86 -32.16
C PRO A 107 11.99 -4.37 -30.93
N VAL A 108 11.89 -5.11 -29.84
CA VAL A 108 12.70 -4.91 -28.63
C VAL A 108 14.14 -5.37 -28.90
N SER A 109 15.00 -4.42 -29.25
CA SER A 109 16.41 -4.69 -29.58
C SER A 109 17.30 -4.71 -28.35
N GLU A 110 18.54 -5.21 -28.50
CA GLU A 110 19.54 -5.19 -27.44
C GLU A 110 19.90 -3.76 -27.00
N GLU A 111 19.90 -2.82 -27.95
CA GLU A 111 20.18 -1.41 -27.70
C GLU A 111 19.07 -0.76 -26.86
N LEU A 112 17.80 -1.14 -27.09
CA LEU A 112 16.69 -0.64 -26.28
C LEU A 112 16.77 -1.12 -24.82
N LEU A 113 17.13 -2.40 -24.63
CA LEU A 113 17.31 -2.96 -23.29
C LEU A 113 18.54 -2.39 -22.57
N SER A 114 19.51 -1.86 -23.32
CA SER A 114 20.72 -1.28 -22.77
C SER A 114 20.42 0.02 -22.03
N GLY A 115 20.76 0.06 -20.73
CA GLY A 115 20.55 1.24 -19.88
C GLY A 115 19.16 1.32 -19.24
N LEU A 116 18.35 0.26 -19.35
CA LEU A 116 17.17 0.07 -18.51
C LEU A 116 17.56 -0.47 -17.14
N SER A 117 16.68 -0.23 -16.16
CA SER A 117 16.74 -0.89 -14.85
C SER A 117 15.90 -2.15 -14.84
N VAL A 118 14.67 -2.07 -15.36
CA VAL A 118 13.73 -3.19 -15.44
C VAL A 118 12.97 -3.17 -16.77
N ALA A 119 12.71 -4.33 -17.34
CA ALA A 119 11.86 -4.52 -18.51
C ALA A 119 10.68 -5.43 -18.15
N VAL A 120 9.47 -4.93 -18.40
CA VAL A 120 8.20 -5.61 -18.15
C VAL A 120 7.61 -6.06 -19.49
N PHE A 121 7.21 -7.32 -19.58
CA PHE A 121 6.60 -7.90 -20.77
C PHE A 121 5.22 -8.46 -20.44
N SER A 122 4.24 -8.09 -21.25
CA SER A 122 2.91 -8.67 -21.31
C SER A 122 2.55 -8.98 -22.76
N GLU A 123 1.75 -10.02 -22.95
CA GLU A 123 1.24 -10.51 -24.23
C GLU A 123 2.32 -10.99 -25.23
N ALA A 124 3.56 -11.12 -24.76
CA ALA A 124 4.69 -11.57 -25.54
C ALA A 124 4.61 -13.09 -25.83
N SER A 125 5.14 -13.49 -26.99
CA SER A 125 5.28 -14.91 -27.31
C SER A 125 6.31 -15.56 -26.38
N GLN A 126 6.23 -16.87 -26.21
CA GLN A 126 7.18 -17.60 -25.37
C GLN A 126 8.62 -17.48 -25.89
N ALA A 127 8.82 -17.55 -27.21
CA ALA A 127 10.11 -17.30 -27.85
C ALA A 127 10.66 -15.90 -27.54
N GLU A 128 9.81 -14.86 -27.55
CA GLU A 128 10.23 -13.50 -27.22
C GLU A 128 10.59 -13.34 -25.74
N LEU A 129 9.82 -13.95 -24.84
CA LEU A 129 10.12 -13.94 -23.40
C LEU A 129 11.46 -14.62 -23.08
N LEU A 130 11.73 -15.77 -23.69
CA LEU A 130 13.02 -16.48 -23.56
C LEU A 130 14.17 -15.59 -24.04
N ARG A 131 14.05 -15.06 -25.27
CA ARG A 131 15.06 -14.18 -25.88
C ARG A 131 15.33 -12.94 -25.02
N CYS A 132 14.28 -12.24 -24.59
CA CYS A 132 14.42 -11.01 -23.82
C CYS A 132 14.95 -11.25 -22.41
N ASN A 133 14.58 -12.35 -21.75
CA ASN A 133 15.12 -12.70 -20.44
C ASN A 133 16.64 -12.97 -20.51
N GLU A 134 17.09 -13.76 -21.49
CA GLU A 134 18.52 -14.02 -21.72
C GLU A 134 19.29 -12.72 -22.01
N LEU A 135 18.72 -11.85 -22.85
CA LEU A 135 19.31 -10.54 -23.14
C LEU A 135 19.41 -9.67 -21.88
N CYS A 136 18.38 -9.62 -21.05
CA CYS A 136 18.39 -8.87 -19.78
C CYS A 136 19.47 -9.38 -18.82
N ARG A 137 19.61 -10.70 -18.67
CA ARG A 137 20.66 -11.33 -17.85
C ARG A 137 22.07 -11.07 -18.37
N SER A 138 22.25 -10.99 -19.69
CA SER A 138 23.56 -10.76 -20.31
C SER A 138 24.11 -9.34 -20.13
N ARG A 139 23.30 -8.38 -19.66
CA ARG A 139 23.72 -6.99 -19.47
C ARG A 139 24.56 -6.82 -18.20
N SER A 140 25.35 -5.75 -18.16
CA SER A 140 26.14 -5.37 -16.98
C SER A 140 25.93 -3.87 -16.65
N PRO A 141 25.24 -3.53 -15.55
CA PRO A 141 24.52 -4.43 -14.65
C PRO A 141 23.37 -5.15 -15.36
N ALA A 142 22.94 -6.30 -14.82
CA ALA A 142 21.80 -7.04 -15.34
C ALA A 142 20.53 -6.18 -15.27
N VAL A 143 19.68 -6.28 -16.29
CA VAL A 143 18.37 -5.64 -16.32
C VAL A 143 17.39 -6.56 -15.62
N GLY A 144 16.59 -6.04 -14.68
CA GLY A 144 15.51 -6.81 -14.09
C GLY A 144 14.47 -7.19 -15.14
N PHE A 145 13.97 -8.41 -15.11
CA PHE A 145 13.00 -8.93 -16.07
C PHE A 145 11.72 -9.32 -15.34
N VAL A 146 10.58 -8.82 -15.81
CA VAL A 146 9.26 -9.21 -15.32
C VAL A 146 8.39 -9.61 -16.49
N ALA A 147 7.75 -10.78 -16.42
CA ALA A 147 6.79 -11.22 -17.43
C ALA A 147 5.45 -11.52 -16.77
N ALA A 148 4.37 -10.89 -17.23
CA ALA A 148 3.05 -11.09 -16.66
C ALA A 148 1.97 -11.11 -17.74
N ASP A 149 0.99 -11.99 -17.56
CA ASP A 149 -0.10 -12.19 -18.53
C ASP A 149 -1.42 -12.45 -17.81
N CYS A 150 -2.50 -11.94 -18.40
CA CYS A 150 -3.87 -12.25 -18.02
C CYS A 150 -4.50 -13.16 -19.08
N PHE A 151 -5.16 -14.22 -18.63
CA PHE A 151 -5.88 -15.22 -19.42
C PHE A 151 -7.37 -15.20 -19.01
N GLY A 152 -8.00 -14.03 -19.10
CA GLY A 152 -9.35 -13.78 -18.60
C GLY A 152 -9.43 -13.85 -17.08
N LEU A 153 -9.83 -15.01 -16.56
CA LEU A 153 -10.03 -15.26 -15.12
C LEU A 153 -8.79 -15.83 -14.42
N ALA A 154 -7.71 -16.12 -15.16
CA ALA A 154 -6.42 -16.54 -14.61
C ALA A 154 -5.33 -15.54 -14.96
N ALA A 155 -4.24 -15.53 -14.18
CA ALA A 155 -3.10 -14.66 -14.38
C ALA A 155 -1.79 -15.35 -13.97
N THR A 156 -0.69 -14.87 -14.54
CA THR A 156 0.66 -15.27 -14.13
C THR A 156 1.58 -14.05 -14.05
N CYS A 157 2.53 -14.07 -13.11
CA CYS A 157 3.64 -13.12 -13.04
C CYS A 157 4.92 -13.89 -12.74
N PHE A 158 5.99 -13.57 -13.48
CA PHE A 158 7.33 -14.09 -13.33
C PHE A 158 8.29 -12.95 -13.06
N VAL A 159 9.23 -13.12 -12.13
CA VAL A 159 10.25 -12.13 -11.78
C VAL A 159 11.64 -12.77 -11.85
N ASP A 160 12.58 -12.09 -12.50
CA ASP A 160 14.00 -12.43 -12.55
C ASP A 160 14.85 -11.15 -12.41
N PHE A 161 15.49 -10.98 -11.24
CA PHE A 161 16.42 -9.87 -10.97
C PHE A 161 17.89 -10.28 -11.02
N GLY A 162 18.19 -11.43 -11.62
CA GLY A 162 19.53 -11.98 -11.76
C GLY A 162 20.00 -12.84 -10.57
N GLU A 163 21.18 -13.44 -10.71
CA GLU A 163 21.71 -14.43 -9.76
C GLU A 163 22.21 -13.84 -8.43
N HIS A 164 22.37 -12.52 -8.38
CA HIS A 164 22.98 -11.80 -7.27
C HIS A 164 22.17 -10.58 -6.85
N PHE A 165 20.85 -10.70 -6.81
CA PHE A 165 19.99 -9.60 -6.37
C PHE A 165 20.12 -9.39 -4.87
N THR A 166 20.35 -8.15 -4.42
CA THR A 166 20.49 -7.83 -2.99
C THR A 166 19.21 -7.22 -2.44
N CYS A 167 18.50 -7.96 -1.58
CA CYS A 167 17.37 -7.46 -0.80
C CYS A 167 17.89 -6.89 0.53
N ARG A 168 17.63 -5.60 0.78
CA ARG A 168 18.14 -4.84 1.95
C ARG A 168 17.12 -4.75 3.08
N ASP A 169 15.85 -4.85 2.74
CA ASP A 169 14.72 -4.74 3.65
C ASP A 169 13.67 -5.76 3.19
N LYS A 170 13.43 -6.79 3.99
CA LYS A 170 12.65 -7.97 3.56
C LYS A 170 11.14 -7.73 3.62
N ASP A 171 10.67 -7.01 4.63
CA ASP A 171 9.25 -6.87 4.96
C ASP A 171 8.81 -5.39 4.97
N GLY A 172 9.76 -4.45 5.05
CA GLY A 172 9.50 -3.02 5.21
C GLY A 172 8.76 -2.65 6.47
N GLU A 173 8.80 -3.53 7.48
CA GLU A 173 8.38 -3.20 8.83
C GLU A 173 9.46 -2.36 9.50
N GLU A 174 9.04 -1.43 10.36
CA GLU A 174 9.97 -0.63 11.14
C GLU A 174 10.79 -1.53 12.09
N PRO A 175 12.12 -1.39 12.15
CA PRO A 175 12.95 -2.21 13.02
C PRO A 175 12.51 -2.13 14.48
N ARG A 176 12.18 -3.28 15.07
CA ARG A 176 11.70 -3.36 16.44
C ARG A 176 12.79 -2.98 17.43
N SER A 177 12.41 -2.41 18.57
CA SER A 177 13.33 -2.13 19.67
C SER A 177 12.73 -2.51 21.02
N ALA A 178 13.59 -2.87 21.97
CA ALA A 178 13.22 -3.22 23.33
C ALA A 178 14.25 -2.70 24.33
N ILE A 179 13.79 -2.46 25.56
CA ILE A 179 14.65 -2.09 26.68
C ILE A 179 15.24 -3.35 27.30
N VAL A 180 16.55 -3.40 27.45
CA VAL A 180 17.28 -4.48 28.11
C VAL A 180 17.12 -4.34 29.62
N ALA A 181 16.70 -5.42 30.27
CA ALA A 181 16.59 -5.53 31.71
C ALA A 181 17.77 -6.31 32.31
N GLY A 182 18.33 -7.27 31.58
CA GLY A 182 19.48 -8.06 32.04
C GLY A 182 20.15 -8.85 30.92
N VAL A 183 21.43 -9.17 31.11
CA VAL A 183 22.20 -10.06 30.23
C VAL A 183 23.02 -11.03 31.08
N THR A 184 22.93 -12.33 30.80
CA THR A 184 23.73 -13.37 31.49
C THR A 184 25.14 -13.47 30.91
N GLN A 185 26.11 -13.97 31.68
CA GLN A 185 27.48 -14.28 31.21
C GLN A 185 27.60 -15.79 30.96
N GLU A 186 26.92 -16.26 29.92
CA GLU A 186 26.74 -17.69 29.63
C GLU A 186 26.95 -17.99 28.14
N ASN A 187 26.92 -19.28 27.77
CA ASN A 187 26.95 -19.73 26.39
C ASN A 187 25.75 -20.67 26.09
N PRO A 188 24.77 -20.22 25.29
CA PRO A 188 24.64 -18.86 24.73
C PRO A 188 24.25 -17.82 25.80
N GLY A 189 24.60 -16.55 25.60
CA GLY A 189 24.20 -15.48 26.52
C GLY A 189 22.70 -15.20 26.44
N ALA A 190 22.01 -15.10 27.56
CA ALA A 190 20.58 -14.80 27.61
C ALA A 190 20.34 -13.31 27.87
N VAL A 191 19.54 -12.69 27.01
CA VAL A 191 19.07 -11.30 27.17
C VAL A 191 17.63 -11.31 27.64
N HIS A 192 17.38 -10.57 28.71
CA HIS A 192 16.05 -10.32 29.26
C HIS A 192 15.61 -8.90 28.94
N CYS A 193 14.43 -8.74 28.37
CA CYS A 193 13.81 -7.45 28.07
C CYS A 193 12.89 -7.01 29.22
N HIS A 194 12.60 -5.72 29.28
CA HIS A 194 11.64 -5.16 30.24
C HIS A 194 10.25 -5.81 30.07
N HIS A 195 9.57 -6.11 31.18
CA HIS A 195 8.33 -6.90 31.20
C HIS A 195 7.08 -6.15 30.71
N ASP A 196 7.11 -4.81 30.74
CA ASP A 196 5.98 -3.97 30.31
C ASP A 196 5.67 -4.09 28.81
N ARG A 197 6.65 -4.46 27.97
CA ARG A 197 6.47 -4.58 26.52
C ARG A 197 7.20 -5.80 25.98
N ARG A 198 6.50 -6.64 25.21
CA ARG A 198 7.11 -7.75 24.48
C ARG A 198 8.12 -7.20 23.47
N HIS A 199 9.24 -7.89 23.28
CA HIS A 199 10.25 -7.43 22.31
C HIS A 199 9.82 -7.59 20.85
N GLY A 200 8.93 -8.56 20.58
CA GLY A 200 8.39 -8.79 19.24
C GLY A 200 9.37 -9.41 18.23
N PHE A 201 10.66 -9.56 18.53
CA PHE A 201 11.62 -10.28 17.67
C PHE A 201 11.24 -11.73 17.33
N GLN A 202 11.83 -12.26 16.26
CA GLN A 202 11.67 -13.62 15.76
C GLN A 202 13.03 -14.35 15.71
N ASP A 203 12.97 -15.69 15.63
CA ASP A 203 14.17 -16.51 15.43
C ASP A 203 14.90 -16.11 14.16
N GLY A 204 16.21 -15.92 14.27
CA GLY A 204 17.08 -15.56 13.14
C GLY A 204 17.13 -14.07 12.83
N ASP A 205 16.38 -13.22 13.54
CA ASP A 205 16.53 -11.76 13.47
C ASP A 205 17.95 -11.34 13.87
N TRP A 206 18.36 -10.16 13.40
CA TRP A 206 19.63 -9.54 13.74
C TRP A 206 19.39 -8.30 14.60
N VAL A 207 20.18 -8.13 15.65
CA VAL A 207 20.06 -7.01 16.58
C VAL A 207 21.39 -6.32 16.86
N THR A 208 21.32 -5.06 17.30
CA THR A 208 22.43 -4.30 17.85
C THR A 208 22.04 -3.73 19.22
N PHE A 209 23.04 -3.43 20.05
CA PHE A 209 22.82 -2.88 21.38
C PHE A 209 23.44 -1.49 21.51
N ARG A 210 22.82 -0.65 22.34
CA ARG A 210 23.36 0.64 22.76
C ARG A 210 23.00 0.91 24.22
N GLU A 211 23.74 1.81 24.87
CA GLU A 211 23.47 2.26 26.24
C GLU A 211 23.52 1.13 27.30
N VAL A 212 24.09 -0.05 26.99
CA VAL A 212 24.27 -1.15 27.96
C VAL A 212 25.39 -0.79 28.92
N GLN A 213 25.11 -0.68 30.22
CA GLN A 213 26.13 -0.39 31.22
C GLN A 213 26.66 -1.67 31.88
N GLY A 214 27.96 -1.72 32.14
CA GLY A 214 28.63 -2.88 32.73
C GLY A 214 29.14 -3.91 31.72
N MET A 215 28.47 -4.06 30.57
CA MET A 215 28.82 -5.00 29.49
C MET A 215 29.05 -4.23 28.18
N ALA A 216 30.11 -3.41 28.14
CA ALA A 216 30.38 -2.46 27.05
C ALA A 216 30.66 -3.13 25.70
N GLU A 217 31.06 -4.40 25.70
CA GLU A 217 31.32 -5.23 24.52
C GLU A 217 30.06 -5.36 23.63
N LEU A 218 28.87 -5.29 24.23
CA LEU A 218 27.60 -5.31 23.52
C LEU A 218 27.31 -4.02 22.78
N ASN A 219 27.77 -2.86 23.27
CA ASN A 219 27.52 -1.56 22.64
C ASN A 219 28.29 -1.36 21.32
N SER A 220 28.94 -2.40 20.80
CA SER A 220 29.54 -2.38 19.47
C SER A 220 28.44 -2.41 18.39
N SER A 221 28.66 -1.67 17.30
CA SER A 221 27.69 -1.55 16.20
C SER A 221 27.59 -2.81 15.31
N GLN A 222 28.10 -3.95 15.74
CA GLN A 222 28.05 -5.19 14.96
C GLN A 222 26.71 -5.91 15.17
N PRO A 223 25.96 -6.20 14.09
CA PRO A 223 24.75 -7.01 14.16
C PRO A 223 25.03 -8.41 14.70
N ARG A 224 24.13 -8.93 15.52
CA ARG A 224 24.19 -10.27 16.11
C ARG A 224 22.89 -11.02 15.86
N GLN A 225 22.99 -12.27 15.44
CA GLN A 225 21.81 -13.10 15.20
C GLN A 225 21.25 -13.61 16.53
N ILE A 226 19.93 -13.61 16.67
CA ILE A 226 19.25 -14.01 17.91
C ILE A 226 18.42 -15.28 17.74
N LYS A 227 18.18 -15.95 18.87
CA LYS A 227 17.19 -17.03 18.99
C LYS A 227 16.24 -16.73 20.15
N VAL A 228 14.96 -16.62 19.86
CA VAL A 228 13.92 -16.28 20.82
C VAL A 228 13.70 -17.43 21.79
N SER A 229 13.73 -17.13 23.09
CA SER A 229 13.46 -18.10 24.16
C SER A 229 12.12 -17.86 24.86
N GLY A 230 11.51 -16.70 24.67
CA GLY A 230 10.19 -16.33 25.17
C GLY A 230 9.77 -14.94 24.70
N PRO A 231 8.63 -14.40 25.15
CA PRO A 231 8.15 -13.07 24.75
C PRO A 231 8.96 -11.88 25.33
N TYR A 232 9.81 -12.16 26.33
CA TYR A 232 10.64 -11.17 27.02
C TYR A 232 12.11 -11.61 27.09
N SER A 233 12.51 -12.63 26.33
CA SER A 233 13.88 -13.12 26.36
C SER A 233 14.30 -13.78 25.07
N PHE A 234 15.57 -13.64 24.75
CA PHE A 234 16.22 -14.30 23.61
C PHE A 234 17.68 -14.55 23.96
N THR A 235 18.34 -15.41 23.18
CA THR A 235 19.75 -15.72 23.33
C THR A 235 20.57 -15.11 22.20
N ILE A 236 21.79 -14.70 22.52
CA ILE A 236 22.82 -14.19 21.60
C ILE A 236 24.03 -15.15 21.61
N GLU A 237 25.16 -14.74 21.03
CA GLU A 237 26.42 -15.49 21.09
C GLU A 237 26.96 -15.71 22.52
N ASP A 238 28.13 -16.34 22.62
CA ASP A 238 28.81 -16.57 23.90
C ASP A 238 29.22 -15.25 24.57
N THR A 239 28.70 -15.04 25.77
CA THR A 239 28.94 -13.84 26.60
C THR A 239 29.78 -14.14 27.84
N SER A 240 30.27 -15.39 28.01
CA SER A 240 31.07 -15.80 29.17
C SER A 240 32.37 -15.01 29.33
N GLY A 241 32.91 -14.50 28.23
CA GLY A 241 34.11 -13.65 28.21
C GLY A 241 33.84 -12.15 28.36
N TYR A 242 32.58 -11.71 28.49
CA TYR A 242 32.22 -10.29 28.55
C TYR A 242 32.26 -9.79 29.99
N SER A 243 32.27 -8.47 30.16
CA SER A 243 32.10 -7.83 31.47
C SER A 243 30.69 -8.05 32.03
N ALA A 244 30.54 -8.02 33.36
CA ALA A 244 29.24 -8.27 33.99
C ALA A 244 28.25 -7.12 33.72
N TYR A 245 27.05 -7.47 33.25
CA TYR A 245 25.98 -6.50 33.06
C TYR A 245 25.63 -5.79 34.38
N VAL A 246 25.42 -4.47 34.31
CA VAL A 246 25.03 -3.66 35.47
C VAL A 246 23.61 -3.17 35.33
N CYS A 247 23.31 -2.37 34.29
CA CYS A 247 21.97 -1.83 34.05
C CYS A 247 21.84 -1.24 32.65
N GLU A 248 20.61 -0.85 32.30
CA GLU A 248 20.27 -0.16 31.06
C GLU A 248 20.60 -0.93 29.77
N GLY A 249 20.21 -0.34 28.65
CA GLY A 249 20.45 -0.92 27.35
C GLY A 249 19.20 -0.86 26.49
N ILE A 250 19.42 -0.61 25.21
CA ILE A 250 18.40 -0.70 24.18
C ILE A 250 18.92 -1.70 23.16
N VAL A 251 18.10 -2.72 22.88
CA VAL A 251 18.31 -3.62 21.76
C VAL A 251 17.43 -3.16 20.60
N SER A 252 18.00 -3.09 19.40
CA SER A 252 17.29 -2.69 18.18
C SER A 252 17.55 -3.72 17.08
N GLN A 253 16.50 -4.18 16.43
CA GLN A 253 16.57 -4.98 15.23
C GLN A 253 17.29 -4.20 14.12
N VAL A 254 18.01 -4.92 13.28
CA VAL A 254 18.68 -4.36 12.11
C VAL A 254 18.43 -5.24 10.90
N ASN A 255 18.08 -4.62 9.78
CA ASN A 255 17.89 -5.31 8.52
C ASN A 255 19.26 -5.59 7.90
N VAL A 256 19.66 -6.86 7.89
CA VAL A 256 20.89 -7.30 7.24
C VAL A 256 20.57 -7.65 5.78
N PRO A 257 21.23 -7.01 4.80
CA PRO A 257 21.01 -7.35 3.39
C PRO A 257 21.31 -8.81 3.10
N HIS A 258 20.48 -9.45 2.28
CA HIS A 258 20.67 -10.83 1.83
C HIS A 258 20.57 -10.92 0.30
N THR A 259 21.26 -11.91 -0.25
CA THR A 259 21.29 -12.14 -1.70
C THR A 259 20.24 -13.17 -2.08
N ILE A 260 19.43 -12.86 -3.08
CA ILE A 260 18.46 -13.75 -3.71
C ILE A 260 18.99 -14.12 -5.10
N ALA A 261 19.06 -15.41 -5.38
CA ALA A 261 19.45 -15.92 -6.69
C ALA A 261 18.21 -16.24 -7.52
N PHE A 262 18.01 -15.54 -8.63
CA PHE A 262 16.94 -15.80 -9.57
C PHE A 262 17.40 -16.71 -10.71
N ALA A 263 16.57 -17.70 -11.05
CA ALA A 263 16.77 -18.57 -12.19
C ALA A 263 16.24 -17.88 -13.46
N SER A 264 16.73 -18.30 -14.63
CA SER A 264 16.26 -17.74 -15.89
C SER A 264 14.82 -18.20 -16.17
N TYR A 265 14.11 -17.44 -17.00
CA TYR A 265 12.76 -17.80 -17.44
C TYR A 265 12.72 -19.21 -18.03
N GLY A 266 13.70 -19.57 -18.88
CA GLY A 266 13.80 -20.91 -19.46
C GLY A 266 14.00 -22.01 -18.42
N GLN A 267 14.80 -21.77 -17.39
CA GLN A 267 14.98 -22.71 -16.27
C GLN A 267 13.67 -22.90 -15.49
N CYS A 268 12.96 -21.81 -15.18
CA CYS A 268 11.69 -21.86 -14.44
C CYS A 268 10.55 -22.53 -15.20
N LEU A 269 10.54 -22.44 -16.53
CA LEU A 269 9.57 -23.16 -17.36
C LEU A 269 9.76 -24.68 -17.30
N ALA A 270 11.02 -25.12 -17.28
CA ALA A 270 11.37 -26.53 -17.21
C ALA A 270 11.21 -27.09 -15.79
N GLN A 271 11.73 -26.37 -14.79
CA GLN A 271 11.84 -26.83 -13.40
C GLN A 271 11.56 -25.69 -12.40
N PRO A 272 10.29 -25.29 -12.24
CA PRO A 272 9.95 -24.13 -11.40
C PRO A 272 10.32 -24.32 -9.92
N GLN A 273 10.20 -25.54 -9.39
CA GLN A 273 10.59 -25.86 -8.01
C GLN A 273 12.12 -25.85 -7.83
N ALA A 274 12.88 -26.41 -8.78
CA ALA A 274 14.35 -26.36 -8.73
C ALA A 274 14.85 -24.91 -8.77
N ALA A 275 14.25 -24.09 -9.63
CA ALA A 275 14.55 -22.66 -9.73
C ALA A 275 14.25 -21.88 -8.45
N ALA A 276 13.25 -22.31 -7.68
CA ALA A 276 12.92 -21.76 -6.37
C ALA A 276 13.74 -22.42 -5.23
N GLY A 277 14.86 -23.09 -5.53
CA GLY A 277 15.70 -23.72 -4.50
C GLY A 277 15.05 -24.91 -3.78
N GLY A 278 14.06 -25.55 -4.41
CA GLY A 278 13.26 -26.62 -3.82
C GLY A 278 11.99 -26.13 -3.10
N GLU A 279 11.73 -24.83 -3.10
CA GLU A 279 10.48 -24.27 -2.58
C GLU A 279 9.29 -24.59 -3.51
N ALA A 280 8.11 -24.76 -2.91
CA ALA A 280 6.88 -24.92 -3.66
C ALA A 280 6.51 -23.62 -4.37
N LEU A 281 5.69 -23.71 -5.42
CA LEU A 281 5.14 -22.52 -6.06
C LEU A 281 4.32 -21.71 -5.04
N ALA A 282 4.32 -20.38 -5.21
CA ALA A 282 3.53 -19.50 -4.35
C ALA A 282 2.05 -19.94 -4.35
N VAL A 283 1.41 -19.92 -3.18
CA VAL A 283 0.01 -20.30 -2.98
C VAL A 283 -0.76 -19.06 -2.49
N PRO A 284 -1.30 -18.23 -3.40
CA PRO A 284 -1.96 -16.97 -3.02
C PRO A 284 -3.28 -17.19 -2.27
N ASP A 285 -3.94 -18.32 -2.53
CA ASP A 285 -5.15 -18.75 -1.85
C ASP A 285 -4.91 -20.13 -1.22
N LEU A 286 -4.82 -20.16 0.11
CA LEU A 286 -4.58 -21.38 0.88
C LEU A 286 -5.73 -22.39 0.79
N ALA A 287 -6.93 -21.98 0.38
CA ALA A 287 -8.04 -22.90 0.11
C ALA A 287 -7.84 -23.67 -1.22
N LYS A 288 -6.95 -23.18 -2.10
CA LYS A 288 -6.64 -23.74 -3.42
C LYS A 288 -5.23 -24.35 -3.45
N PHE A 289 -4.84 -25.09 -2.42
CA PHE A 289 -3.53 -25.76 -2.37
C PHE A 289 -3.34 -26.70 -3.58
N GLY A 290 -2.20 -26.62 -4.26
CA GLY A 290 -1.94 -27.37 -5.51
C GLY A 290 -2.45 -26.69 -6.79
N ARG A 291 -3.19 -25.57 -6.68
CA ARG A 291 -3.76 -24.86 -7.84
C ARG A 291 -2.70 -24.19 -8.70
N SER A 292 -1.63 -23.67 -8.09
CA SER A 292 -0.53 -23.02 -8.82
C SER A 292 0.17 -23.98 -9.78
N GLU A 293 0.33 -25.23 -9.38
CA GLU A 293 0.88 -26.31 -10.20
C GLU A 293 -0.02 -26.64 -11.39
N GLN A 294 -1.34 -26.71 -11.16
CA GLN A 294 -2.32 -26.93 -12.24
C GLN A 294 -2.36 -25.75 -13.22
N LEU A 295 -2.32 -24.51 -12.71
CA LEU A 295 -2.26 -23.30 -13.52
C LEU A 295 -0.95 -23.21 -14.32
N HIS A 296 0.18 -23.67 -13.78
CA HIS A 296 1.42 -23.79 -14.53
C HIS A 296 1.22 -24.64 -15.79
N PHE A 297 0.69 -25.86 -15.64
CA PHE A 297 0.41 -26.73 -16.78
C PHE A 297 -0.62 -26.12 -17.75
N ALA A 298 -1.68 -25.49 -17.23
CA ALA A 298 -2.69 -24.83 -18.05
C ALA A 298 -2.11 -23.70 -18.94
N VAL A 299 -1.30 -22.82 -18.35
CA VAL A 299 -0.64 -21.72 -19.07
C VAL A 299 0.37 -22.26 -20.08
N GLN A 300 1.16 -23.27 -19.73
CA GLN A 300 2.08 -23.91 -20.68
C GLN A 300 1.34 -24.52 -21.86
N ALA A 301 0.24 -25.25 -21.62
CA ALA A 301 -0.54 -25.87 -22.68
C ALA A 301 -1.13 -24.84 -23.66
N VAL A 302 -1.62 -23.70 -23.16
CA VAL A 302 -2.13 -22.61 -24.01
C VAL A 302 -1.01 -21.98 -24.84
N ARG A 303 0.18 -21.80 -24.26
CA ARG A 303 1.34 -21.28 -25.02
C ARG A 303 1.82 -22.27 -26.08
N GLU A 304 1.92 -23.56 -25.73
CA GLU A 304 2.28 -24.61 -26.67
C GLU A 304 1.25 -24.75 -27.81
N TYR A 305 -0.04 -24.61 -27.49
CA TYR A 305 -1.09 -24.55 -28.51
C TYR A 305 -0.83 -23.41 -29.50
N ARG A 306 -0.47 -22.22 -29.00
CA ARG A 306 -0.11 -21.05 -29.84
C ARG A 306 1.10 -21.34 -30.73
N GLU A 307 2.11 -22.01 -30.21
CA GLU A 307 3.28 -22.39 -31.01
C GLU A 307 2.93 -23.38 -32.13
N LYS A 308 2.08 -24.38 -31.84
CA LYS A 308 1.65 -25.39 -32.82
C LYS A 308 0.69 -24.86 -33.89
N HIS A 309 -0.18 -23.91 -33.53
CA HIS A 309 -1.26 -23.44 -34.41
C HIS A 309 -1.07 -22.00 -34.94
N GLY A 310 -0.06 -21.28 -34.44
CA GLY A 310 0.20 -19.88 -34.77
C GLY A 310 -0.73 -18.86 -34.10
N GLN A 311 -1.72 -19.31 -33.33
CA GLN A 311 -2.70 -18.46 -32.64
C GLN A 311 -3.12 -19.08 -31.30
N LEU A 312 -3.54 -18.24 -30.36
CA LEU A 312 -4.15 -18.70 -29.11
C LEU A 312 -5.49 -19.41 -29.38
N PRO A 313 -5.95 -20.30 -28.48
CA PRO A 313 -7.31 -20.82 -28.51
C PRO A 313 -8.34 -19.68 -28.63
N ALA A 314 -9.29 -19.82 -29.55
CA ALA A 314 -10.39 -18.87 -29.64
C ALA A 314 -11.28 -18.97 -28.39
N ASN A 315 -11.88 -17.84 -27.97
CA ASN A 315 -12.71 -17.83 -26.77
C ASN A 315 -13.86 -18.84 -26.89
N ARG A 316 -14.02 -19.67 -25.85
CA ARG A 316 -15.03 -20.74 -25.76
C ARG A 316 -14.97 -21.81 -26.86
N ASP A 317 -13.83 -21.97 -27.52
CA ASP A 317 -13.60 -23.10 -28.44
C ASP A 317 -13.34 -24.38 -27.64
N ALA A 318 -14.36 -25.24 -27.56
CA ALA A 318 -14.29 -26.50 -26.82
C ALA A 318 -13.26 -27.49 -27.41
N ALA A 319 -13.04 -27.47 -28.73
CA ALA A 319 -12.07 -28.36 -29.37
C ALA A 319 -10.64 -27.90 -29.09
N ALA A 320 -10.38 -26.60 -29.16
CA ALA A 320 -9.09 -26.03 -28.79
C ALA A 320 -8.80 -26.22 -27.28
N ALA A 321 -9.81 -26.05 -26.42
CA ALA A 321 -9.68 -26.32 -24.99
C ALA A 321 -9.37 -27.80 -24.70
N ALA A 322 -10.04 -28.74 -25.38
CA ALA A 322 -9.74 -30.17 -25.26
C ALA A 322 -8.31 -30.50 -25.75
N ALA A 323 -7.85 -29.86 -26.83
CA ALA A 323 -6.47 -29.99 -27.28
C ALA A 323 -5.47 -29.47 -26.23
N CYS A 324 -5.75 -28.34 -25.56
CA CYS A 324 -4.92 -27.83 -24.46
C CYS A 324 -4.88 -28.80 -23.27
N VAL A 325 -6.00 -29.44 -22.92
CA VAL A 325 -6.03 -30.49 -21.88
C VAL A 325 -5.09 -31.64 -22.27
N GLN A 326 -5.15 -32.10 -23.52
CA GLN A 326 -4.26 -33.16 -23.99
C GLN A 326 -2.79 -32.76 -23.89
N LEU A 327 -2.42 -31.54 -24.31
CA LEU A 327 -1.05 -31.02 -24.18
C LEU A 327 -0.58 -30.98 -22.70
N ALA A 328 -1.44 -30.54 -21.78
CA ALA A 328 -1.13 -30.52 -20.36
C ALA A 328 -0.90 -31.92 -19.79
N VAL A 329 -1.74 -32.89 -20.18
CA VAL A 329 -1.60 -34.30 -19.76
C VAL A 329 -0.30 -34.90 -20.30
N GLU A 330 -0.03 -34.76 -21.60
CA GLU A 330 1.20 -35.25 -22.24
C GLU A 330 2.45 -34.66 -21.59
N SER A 331 2.44 -33.35 -21.30
CA SER A 331 3.53 -32.66 -20.61
C SER A 331 3.76 -33.19 -19.19
N ASN A 332 2.70 -33.37 -18.40
CA ASN A 332 2.81 -33.92 -17.05
C ASN A 332 3.30 -35.38 -17.05
N GLU A 333 2.79 -36.21 -17.95
CA GLU A 333 3.24 -37.60 -18.11
C GLU A 333 4.73 -37.68 -18.49
N ALA A 334 5.17 -36.85 -19.43
CA ALA A 334 6.57 -36.75 -19.81
C ALA A 334 7.46 -36.38 -18.61
N ARG A 335 7.06 -35.39 -17.80
CA ARG A 335 7.80 -34.99 -16.59
C ARG A 335 7.84 -36.10 -15.54
N ARG A 336 6.75 -36.82 -15.32
CA ARG A 336 6.71 -37.97 -14.38
C ARG A 336 7.62 -39.11 -14.81
N GLN A 337 7.76 -39.34 -16.12
CA GLN A 337 8.61 -40.41 -16.66
C GLN A 337 10.11 -40.08 -16.60
N GLN A 338 10.48 -38.79 -16.60
CA GLN A 338 11.88 -38.36 -16.53
C GLN A 338 12.55 -38.72 -15.20
N GLY A 339 11.77 -38.96 -14.13
CA GLY A 339 12.30 -39.39 -12.83
C GLY A 339 13.16 -38.35 -12.10
N ASP A 340 13.13 -37.10 -12.57
CA ASP A 340 13.78 -35.98 -11.89
C ASP A 340 12.92 -35.53 -10.70
N ALA A 341 13.50 -35.61 -9.50
CA ALA A 341 12.82 -35.28 -8.25
C ALA A 341 12.39 -33.80 -8.17
N PHE A 342 12.97 -32.92 -8.98
CA PHE A 342 12.64 -31.49 -9.00
C PHE A 342 11.81 -31.07 -10.22
N ALA A 343 11.50 -31.99 -11.12
CA ALA A 343 10.56 -31.71 -12.20
C ALA A 343 9.15 -31.58 -11.63
N LEU A 344 8.55 -30.41 -11.80
CA LEU A 344 7.18 -30.18 -11.35
C LEU A 344 6.24 -31.15 -12.08
N SER A 345 5.60 -32.02 -11.31
CA SER A 345 4.55 -32.92 -11.79
C SER A 345 3.44 -33.03 -10.75
N VAL A 346 2.25 -33.38 -11.21
CA VAL A 346 1.07 -33.60 -10.38
C VAL A 346 0.55 -35.02 -10.55
N GLU A 347 -0.22 -35.51 -9.58
CA GLU A 347 -0.84 -36.84 -9.66
C GLU A 347 -1.74 -36.98 -10.88
N LYS A 348 -2.59 -35.97 -11.09
CA LYS A 348 -3.52 -35.89 -12.20
C LYS A 348 -3.70 -34.42 -12.60
N ILE A 349 -3.82 -34.15 -13.90
CA ILE A 349 -4.20 -32.84 -14.39
C ILE A 349 -5.67 -32.58 -14.06
N GLU A 350 -5.95 -31.43 -13.46
CA GLU A 350 -7.30 -30.91 -13.28
C GLU A 350 -7.76 -30.31 -14.61
N GLU A 351 -8.43 -31.12 -15.43
CA GLU A 351 -8.84 -30.73 -16.78
C GLU A 351 -9.67 -29.45 -16.80
N ASP A 352 -10.51 -29.22 -15.79
CA ASP A 352 -11.37 -28.04 -15.72
C ASP A 352 -10.57 -26.75 -15.53
N VAL A 353 -9.45 -26.79 -14.80
CA VAL A 353 -8.52 -25.65 -14.69
C VAL A 353 -7.94 -25.33 -16.06
N VAL A 354 -7.47 -26.34 -16.78
CA VAL A 354 -6.89 -26.16 -18.12
C VAL A 354 -7.94 -25.63 -19.11
N ARG A 355 -9.17 -26.17 -19.06
CA ARG A 355 -10.29 -25.70 -19.88
C ARG A 355 -10.63 -24.24 -19.58
N MET A 356 -10.71 -23.85 -18.31
CA MET A 356 -11.02 -22.47 -17.91
C MET A 356 -10.00 -21.48 -18.44
N VAL A 357 -8.69 -21.79 -18.34
CA VAL A 357 -7.64 -20.93 -18.91
C VAL A 357 -7.75 -20.90 -20.43
N ALA A 358 -7.89 -22.05 -21.10
CA ALA A 358 -7.95 -22.11 -22.56
C ALA A 358 -9.18 -21.39 -23.13
N MET A 359 -10.35 -21.51 -22.49
CA MET A 359 -11.60 -20.89 -22.94
C MET A 359 -11.57 -19.36 -22.93
N PHE A 360 -10.75 -18.74 -22.07
CA PHE A 360 -10.73 -17.29 -21.88
C PHE A 360 -9.35 -16.67 -22.06
N CYS A 361 -8.37 -17.41 -22.60
CA CYS A 361 -6.98 -16.99 -22.69
C CYS A 361 -6.72 -15.70 -23.47
N THR A 362 -7.63 -15.27 -24.36
CA THR A 362 -7.51 -14.00 -25.08
C THR A 362 -8.22 -12.83 -24.38
N CYS A 363 -9.06 -13.12 -23.38
CA CYS A 363 -9.84 -12.12 -22.68
C CYS A 363 -8.96 -11.33 -21.69
N MET A 364 -9.23 -10.03 -21.58
CA MET A 364 -8.64 -9.13 -20.61
C MET A 364 -9.77 -8.36 -19.93
N ILE A 365 -9.96 -8.56 -18.64
CA ILE A 365 -10.97 -7.83 -17.85
C ILE A 365 -10.29 -6.86 -16.89
N SER A 366 -10.90 -5.67 -16.72
CA SER A 366 -10.32 -4.60 -15.89
C SER A 366 -9.98 -5.03 -14.46
N PRO A 367 -10.80 -5.83 -13.73
CA PRO A 367 -10.44 -6.27 -12.38
C PRO A 367 -9.13 -7.07 -12.32
N MET A 368 -8.92 -8.01 -13.26
CA MET A 368 -7.67 -8.80 -13.32
C MET A 368 -6.49 -7.90 -13.65
N ALA A 369 -6.66 -7.01 -14.63
CA ALA A 369 -5.64 -6.07 -15.05
C ALA A 369 -5.23 -5.12 -13.92
N ALA A 370 -6.19 -4.62 -13.14
CA ALA A 370 -5.93 -3.73 -12.01
C ALA A 370 -5.17 -4.44 -10.89
N PHE A 371 -5.59 -5.67 -10.52
CA PHE A 371 -4.90 -6.48 -9.52
C PHE A 371 -3.47 -6.80 -9.95
N LEU A 372 -3.29 -7.43 -11.11
CA LEU A 372 -1.98 -7.87 -11.57
C LEU A 372 -1.07 -6.69 -11.95
N GLY A 373 -1.62 -5.62 -12.51
CA GLY A 373 -0.86 -4.41 -12.83
C GLY A 373 -0.34 -3.69 -11.58
N GLY A 374 -1.07 -3.74 -10.47
CA GLY A 374 -0.59 -3.30 -9.16
C GLY A 374 0.56 -4.17 -8.65
N VAL A 375 0.41 -5.50 -8.73
CA VAL A 375 1.47 -6.47 -8.34
C VAL A 375 2.74 -6.23 -9.16
N VAL A 376 2.65 -6.19 -10.49
CA VAL A 376 3.79 -5.99 -11.39
C VAL A 376 4.49 -4.66 -11.14
N ALA A 377 3.73 -3.57 -10.96
CA ALA A 377 4.32 -2.28 -10.63
C ALA A 377 5.08 -2.32 -9.28
N GLN A 378 4.53 -3.01 -8.28
CA GLN A 378 5.22 -3.20 -7.01
C GLN A 378 6.49 -4.03 -7.18
N GLU A 379 6.50 -5.11 -7.97
CA GLU A 379 7.72 -5.90 -8.24
C GLU A 379 8.83 -5.04 -8.84
N VAL A 380 8.50 -4.14 -9.78
CA VAL A 380 9.48 -3.20 -10.32
C VAL A 380 10.03 -2.26 -9.23
N VAL A 381 9.21 -1.78 -8.29
CA VAL A 381 9.69 -1.01 -7.13
C VAL A 381 10.62 -1.86 -6.26
N LYS A 382 10.35 -3.15 -6.08
CA LYS A 382 11.19 -4.05 -5.28
C LYS A 382 12.60 -4.22 -5.82
N PHE A 383 12.82 -3.97 -7.11
CA PHE A 383 14.17 -3.93 -7.71
C PHE A 383 15.12 -2.92 -7.03
N THR A 384 14.59 -1.94 -6.29
CA THR A 384 15.38 -1.02 -5.44
C THR A 384 16.08 -1.71 -4.25
N GLY A 385 15.74 -2.97 -3.97
CA GLY A 385 16.21 -3.76 -2.83
C GLY A 385 15.32 -3.62 -1.59
N LYS A 386 14.11 -3.05 -1.73
CA LYS A 386 13.12 -2.95 -0.64
C LYS A 386 11.95 -3.91 -0.90
N TYR A 387 11.55 -4.62 0.16
CA TYR A 387 10.64 -5.76 0.18
C TYR A 387 11.17 -6.99 -0.57
N THR A 388 10.78 -8.17 -0.11
CA THR A 388 11.06 -9.44 -0.79
C THR A 388 10.29 -9.51 -2.12
N PRO A 389 11.00 -9.65 -3.26
CA PRO A 389 10.36 -9.88 -4.56
C PRO A 389 9.68 -11.24 -4.63
N LEU A 390 8.75 -11.40 -5.57
CA LEU A 390 8.22 -12.72 -5.91
C LEU A 390 9.38 -13.63 -6.34
N HIS A 391 9.51 -14.80 -5.72
CA HIS A 391 10.51 -15.81 -6.07
C HIS A 391 9.81 -17.14 -6.42
N GLN A 392 9.53 -17.44 -7.68
CA GLN A 392 9.69 -16.58 -8.86
C GLN A 392 8.42 -16.49 -9.71
N LEU A 393 7.48 -17.43 -9.54
CA LEU A 393 6.24 -17.51 -10.29
C LEU A 393 5.04 -17.34 -9.36
N LEU A 394 4.17 -16.41 -9.73
CA LEU A 394 2.84 -16.24 -9.19
C LEU A 394 1.82 -16.76 -10.20
N TYR A 395 0.90 -17.59 -9.73
CA TYR A 395 -0.31 -17.97 -10.45
C TYR A 395 -1.52 -17.57 -9.63
N PHE A 396 -2.51 -16.96 -10.26
CA PHE A 396 -3.73 -16.51 -9.59
C PHE A 396 -4.93 -16.79 -10.47
N ASP A 397 -6.06 -17.15 -9.86
CA ASP A 397 -7.35 -17.28 -10.54
C ASP A 397 -8.49 -16.71 -9.71
N MET A 398 -9.54 -16.29 -10.42
CA MET A 398 -10.83 -15.92 -9.87
C MET A 398 -11.95 -16.64 -10.62
N PHE A 399 -11.81 -17.96 -10.76
CA PHE A 399 -12.79 -18.79 -11.48
C PHE A 399 -14.19 -18.76 -10.85
N GLU A 400 -14.31 -18.35 -9.59
CA GLU A 400 -15.59 -18.13 -8.90
C GLU A 400 -16.46 -17.06 -9.57
N LEU A 401 -15.88 -16.20 -10.41
CA LEU A 401 -16.63 -15.22 -11.21
C LEU A 401 -17.29 -15.83 -12.46
N CYS A 402 -16.93 -17.05 -12.84
CA CYS A 402 -17.56 -17.72 -13.97
C CYS A 402 -19.03 -18.06 -13.62
N PRO A 403 -19.99 -17.76 -14.51
CA PRO A 403 -21.38 -18.18 -14.30
C PRO A 403 -21.49 -19.69 -14.09
N LYS A 404 -22.37 -20.12 -13.17
CA LYS A 404 -22.62 -21.56 -12.92
C LYS A 404 -23.21 -22.28 -14.14
N GLU A 405 -24.01 -21.56 -14.92
CA GLU A 405 -24.56 -22.05 -16.18
C GLU A 405 -23.92 -21.27 -17.32
N ASP A 406 -23.53 -21.98 -18.37
CA ASP A 406 -22.92 -21.37 -19.54
C ASP A 406 -23.90 -20.38 -20.19
N PRO A 407 -23.55 -19.07 -20.27
CA PRO A 407 -24.43 -18.10 -20.91
C PRO A 407 -24.61 -18.46 -22.38
N SER A 408 -25.81 -18.29 -22.94
CA SER A 408 -26.04 -18.49 -24.38
C SER A 408 -25.73 -17.23 -25.22
N ASP A 409 -25.57 -16.09 -24.57
CA ASP A 409 -25.48 -14.74 -25.12
C ASP A 409 -24.07 -14.12 -24.96
N TRP A 410 -23.04 -14.96 -25.05
CA TRP A 410 -21.63 -14.59 -24.88
C TRP A 410 -20.94 -14.06 -26.15
N ARG A 411 -21.60 -14.18 -27.32
CA ARG A 411 -20.97 -13.87 -28.61
C ARG A 411 -20.53 -12.40 -28.67
N PRO A 412 -19.34 -12.11 -29.24
CA PRO A 412 -18.87 -10.72 -29.39
C PRO A 412 -19.88 -9.85 -30.13
N GLN A 413 -20.03 -8.61 -29.69
CA GLN A 413 -20.97 -7.64 -30.26
C GLN A 413 -20.26 -6.49 -30.98
N GLY A 414 -18.92 -6.52 -31.06
CA GLY A 414 -18.13 -5.37 -31.51
C GLY A 414 -18.17 -4.24 -30.50
N SER A 415 -18.31 -4.58 -29.21
CA SER A 415 -18.42 -3.63 -28.11
C SER A 415 -17.13 -3.57 -27.31
N ARG A 416 -16.97 -2.53 -26.48
CA ARG A 416 -15.86 -2.45 -25.53
C ARG A 416 -15.88 -3.56 -24.48
N TYR A 417 -17.02 -4.22 -24.29
CA TYR A 417 -17.24 -5.24 -23.27
C TYR A 417 -17.09 -6.67 -23.82
N ASP A 418 -16.65 -6.86 -25.07
CA ASP A 418 -16.62 -8.18 -25.70
C ASP A 418 -15.83 -9.24 -24.91
N ASP A 419 -14.80 -8.85 -24.16
CA ASP A 419 -14.04 -9.76 -23.28
C ASP A 419 -14.84 -10.17 -22.04
N GLN A 420 -15.64 -9.25 -21.48
CA GLN A 420 -16.56 -9.57 -20.39
C GLN A 420 -17.74 -10.41 -20.88
N LEU A 421 -18.27 -10.14 -22.09
CA LEU A 421 -19.35 -10.91 -22.70
C LEU A 421 -18.95 -12.36 -22.90
N ALA A 422 -17.72 -12.62 -23.36
CA ALA A 422 -17.22 -13.98 -23.56
C ALA A 422 -17.29 -14.83 -22.26
N ILE A 423 -17.03 -14.20 -21.11
CA ILE A 423 -17.02 -14.83 -19.79
C ILE A 423 -18.43 -14.88 -19.19
N HIS A 424 -19.11 -13.74 -19.09
CA HIS A 424 -20.31 -13.57 -18.27
C HIS A 424 -21.63 -13.51 -19.07
N GLY A 425 -21.59 -13.27 -20.38
CA GLY A 425 -22.77 -13.08 -21.22
C GLY A 425 -23.37 -11.66 -21.16
N ALA A 426 -24.20 -11.34 -22.15
CA ALA A 426 -24.84 -10.03 -22.29
C ALA A 426 -25.85 -9.71 -21.19
N ALA A 427 -26.53 -10.71 -20.64
CA ALA A 427 -27.47 -10.54 -19.53
C ALA A 427 -26.78 -9.96 -18.29
N VAL A 428 -25.60 -10.49 -17.93
CA VAL A 428 -24.81 -9.96 -16.80
C VAL A 428 -24.29 -8.57 -17.10
N GLN A 429 -23.80 -8.32 -18.32
CA GLN A 429 -23.34 -6.98 -18.73
C GLN A 429 -24.47 -5.94 -18.64
N LYS A 430 -25.69 -6.30 -19.04
CA LYS A 430 -26.87 -5.44 -18.90
C LYS A 430 -27.21 -5.21 -17.43
N ALA A 431 -27.18 -6.26 -16.60
CA ALA A 431 -27.44 -6.15 -15.17
C ALA A 431 -26.46 -5.18 -14.50
N LEU A 432 -25.16 -5.25 -14.83
CA LEU A 432 -24.15 -4.27 -14.39
C LEU A 432 -24.51 -2.84 -14.81
N GLY A 433 -24.89 -2.67 -16.08
CA GLY A 433 -25.29 -1.38 -16.64
C GLY A 433 -26.49 -0.75 -15.92
N ASP A 434 -27.44 -1.57 -15.48
CA ASP A 434 -28.68 -1.12 -14.83
C ASP A 434 -28.52 -0.80 -13.34
N MET A 435 -27.38 -1.15 -12.72
CA MET A 435 -27.14 -0.96 -11.28
C MET A 435 -27.24 0.50 -10.83
N LYS A 436 -27.69 0.68 -9.60
CA LYS A 436 -27.66 1.94 -8.84
C LYS A 436 -26.73 1.80 -7.64
N LEU A 437 -25.53 2.37 -7.74
CA LEU A 437 -24.46 2.17 -6.76
C LEU A 437 -24.16 3.47 -6.01
N PHE A 438 -23.86 3.35 -4.72
CA PHE A 438 -23.35 4.46 -3.91
C PHE A 438 -21.90 4.23 -3.52
N LEU A 439 -21.01 5.11 -3.97
CA LEU A 439 -19.59 5.12 -3.62
C LEU A 439 -19.31 6.21 -2.58
N VAL A 440 -18.85 5.78 -1.41
CA VAL A 440 -18.54 6.68 -0.30
C VAL A 440 -17.03 6.93 -0.22
N GLY A 441 -16.62 8.12 -0.66
CA GLY A 441 -15.22 8.51 -0.77
C GLY A 441 -14.71 8.54 -2.21
N ALA A 442 -13.97 9.58 -2.57
CA ALA A 442 -13.34 9.81 -3.86
C ALA A 442 -11.81 9.97 -3.73
N GLY A 443 -11.22 9.38 -2.68
CA GLY A 443 -9.79 9.28 -2.45
C GLY A 443 -9.09 8.25 -3.35
N ALA A 444 -8.03 7.62 -2.85
CA ALA A 444 -7.22 6.65 -3.62
C ALA A 444 -8.07 5.46 -4.10
N LEU A 445 -8.75 4.78 -3.17
CA LEU A 445 -9.67 3.69 -3.49
C LEU A 445 -10.83 4.16 -4.37
N GLY A 446 -11.41 5.33 -4.07
CA GLY A 446 -12.54 5.87 -4.82
C GLY A 446 -12.21 6.12 -6.29
N CYS A 447 -11.00 6.63 -6.57
CA CYS A 447 -10.51 6.78 -7.94
C CYS A 447 -10.41 5.45 -8.70
N GLU A 448 -9.82 4.43 -8.08
CA GLU A 448 -9.69 3.10 -8.68
C GLU A 448 -11.05 2.41 -8.89
N LEU A 449 -11.98 2.60 -7.95
CA LEU A 449 -13.33 2.04 -8.02
C LEU A 449 -14.19 2.74 -9.08
N LEU A 450 -14.12 4.06 -9.23
CA LEU A 450 -14.80 4.77 -10.32
C LEU A 450 -14.27 4.40 -11.70
N LYS A 451 -12.94 4.25 -11.84
CA LYS A 451 -12.33 3.67 -13.04
C LYS A 451 -12.90 2.28 -13.29
N SER A 452 -12.99 1.45 -12.26
CA SER A 452 -13.55 0.10 -12.37
C SER A 452 -15.01 0.14 -12.83
N PHE A 453 -15.86 1.02 -12.30
CA PHE A 453 -17.25 1.18 -12.76
C PHE A 453 -17.32 1.54 -14.24
N ALA A 454 -16.48 2.49 -14.68
CA ALA A 454 -16.40 2.89 -16.08
C ALA A 454 -15.98 1.72 -16.98
N MET A 455 -14.97 0.94 -16.57
CA MET A 455 -14.41 -0.14 -17.40
C MET A 455 -15.31 -1.37 -17.44
N ILE A 456 -15.87 -1.80 -16.31
CA ILE A 456 -16.77 -2.97 -16.27
C ILE A 456 -18.16 -2.68 -16.84
N GLY A 457 -18.48 -1.41 -17.09
CA GLY A 457 -19.78 -0.96 -17.59
C GLY A 457 -20.86 -0.93 -16.52
N ALA A 458 -20.50 -0.72 -15.25
CA ALA A 458 -21.48 -0.55 -14.19
C ALA A 458 -22.17 0.82 -14.32
N CYS A 459 -23.47 0.90 -14.04
CA CYS A 459 -24.25 2.15 -14.10
C CYS A 459 -24.21 2.85 -15.47
N CYS A 460 -23.99 2.09 -16.55
CA CYS A 460 -23.82 2.62 -17.92
C CYS A 460 -25.08 2.50 -18.80
N SER A 461 -26.15 1.87 -18.30
CA SER A 461 -27.46 1.85 -18.96
C SER A 461 -28.26 3.12 -18.64
N ASP A 462 -29.35 3.35 -19.37
CA ASP A 462 -30.27 4.48 -19.12
C ASP A 462 -30.93 4.44 -17.73
N SER A 463 -31.12 3.26 -17.14
CA SER A 463 -31.67 3.09 -15.79
C SER A 463 -30.61 3.06 -14.69
N GLY A 464 -29.33 2.96 -15.05
CA GLY A 464 -28.22 2.88 -14.12
C GLY A 464 -27.86 4.24 -13.52
N LYS A 465 -27.29 4.23 -12.31
CA LYS A 465 -26.86 5.46 -11.64
C LYS A 465 -25.81 5.19 -10.55
N ALA A 466 -24.61 5.74 -10.72
CA ALA A 466 -23.65 5.87 -9.65
C ALA A 466 -23.88 7.19 -8.90
N VAL A 467 -23.81 7.17 -7.57
CA VAL A 467 -23.67 8.36 -6.74
C VAL A 467 -22.32 8.26 -6.07
N VAL A 468 -21.49 9.30 -6.19
CA VAL A 468 -20.21 9.39 -5.47
C VAL A 468 -20.23 10.61 -4.56
N THR A 469 -19.78 10.46 -3.32
CA THR A 469 -19.69 11.59 -2.38
C THR A 469 -18.33 11.66 -1.70
N ASP A 470 -17.81 12.87 -1.56
CA ASP A 470 -16.59 13.17 -0.83
C ASP A 470 -16.59 14.68 -0.50
N MET A 471 -16.37 15.06 0.76
CA MET A 471 -16.37 16.47 1.17
C MET A 471 -15.03 17.17 0.91
N ASP A 472 -13.97 16.42 0.61
CA ASP A 472 -12.62 16.95 0.52
C ASP A 472 -12.34 17.63 -0.82
N ARG A 473 -11.33 18.49 -0.78
CA ARG A 473 -10.71 19.08 -1.97
C ARG A 473 -9.41 18.37 -2.29
N ILE A 474 -8.99 18.48 -3.55
CA ILE A 474 -7.77 17.85 -4.05
C ILE A 474 -6.54 18.62 -3.55
N GLU A 475 -5.57 17.90 -3.00
CA GLU A 475 -4.27 18.43 -2.57
C GLU A 475 -3.12 17.88 -3.43
N LEU A 476 -1.95 18.52 -3.40
CA LEU A 476 -0.77 18.06 -4.14
C LEU A 476 -0.37 16.62 -3.79
N SER A 477 -0.32 16.30 -2.50
CA SER A 477 0.03 14.97 -1.97
C SER A 477 -0.92 13.85 -2.41
N ASN A 478 -2.10 14.21 -2.93
CA ASN A 478 -3.11 13.26 -3.40
C ASN A 478 -2.76 12.71 -4.78
N LEU A 479 -2.13 13.53 -5.63
CA LEU A 479 -1.89 13.21 -7.05
C LEU A 479 -1.01 11.97 -7.24
N ASN A 480 -0.15 11.65 -6.28
CA ASN A 480 0.70 10.46 -6.30
C ASN A 480 -0.08 9.12 -6.23
N ARG A 481 -1.35 9.11 -5.81
CA ARG A 481 -2.16 7.87 -5.73
C ARG A 481 -3.62 8.03 -6.14
N GLN A 482 -4.06 9.24 -6.44
CA GLN A 482 -5.43 9.57 -6.87
C GLN A 482 -5.39 9.99 -8.34
N PHE A 483 -5.12 9.01 -9.21
CA PHE A 483 -4.70 9.23 -10.59
C PHE A 483 -5.78 9.84 -11.50
N LEU A 484 -7.03 9.95 -11.06
CA LEU A 484 -8.07 10.67 -11.78
C LEU A 484 -7.87 12.19 -11.75
N PHE A 485 -7.03 12.69 -10.84
CA PHE A 485 -6.75 14.10 -10.68
C PHE A 485 -5.48 14.52 -11.41
N ARG A 486 -5.40 15.80 -11.78
CA ARG A 486 -4.20 16.43 -12.34
C ARG A 486 -3.77 17.62 -11.49
N GLN A 487 -2.58 18.14 -11.75
CA GLN A 487 -2.08 19.37 -11.12
C GLN A 487 -3.07 20.54 -11.25
N ALA A 488 -3.77 20.62 -12.39
CA ALA A 488 -4.77 21.65 -12.65
C ALA A 488 -6.08 21.51 -11.85
N ASP A 489 -6.24 20.42 -11.09
CA ASP A 489 -7.42 20.13 -10.28
C ASP A 489 -7.21 20.41 -8.79
N ILE A 490 -6.01 20.81 -8.37
CA ILE A 490 -5.73 21.18 -6.97
C ILE A 490 -6.72 22.25 -6.49
N GLY A 491 -7.33 22.01 -5.32
CA GLY A 491 -8.36 22.85 -4.73
C GLY A 491 -9.79 22.58 -5.24
N LYS A 492 -9.97 21.81 -6.32
CA LYS A 492 -11.30 21.39 -6.77
C LYS A 492 -11.85 20.26 -5.89
N PRO A 493 -13.17 20.06 -5.84
CA PRO A 493 -13.79 18.95 -5.11
C PRO A 493 -13.39 17.59 -5.70
N LYS A 494 -13.07 16.62 -4.83
CA LYS A 494 -12.63 15.28 -5.26
C LYS A 494 -13.72 14.54 -6.02
N SER A 495 -14.93 14.46 -5.46
CA SER A 495 -16.06 13.71 -6.05
C SER A 495 -16.41 14.17 -7.46
N THR A 496 -16.56 15.49 -7.66
CA THR A 496 -16.89 16.09 -8.96
C THR A 496 -15.77 15.85 -9.98
N SER A 497 -14.52 16.04 -9.59
CA SER A 497 -13.37 15.85 -10.48
C SER A 497 -13.21 14.38 -10.87
N ALA A 498 -13.42 13.45 -9.93
CA ALA A 498 -13.31 12.01 -10.16
C ALA A 498 -14.43 11.51 -11.07
N ALA A 499 -15.67 11.97 -10.86
CA ALA A 499 -16.81 11.66 -11.70
C ALA A 499 -16.57 12.09 -13.16
N ASN A 500 -16.11 13.34 -13.37
CA ASN A 500 -15.80 13.85 -14.71
C ASN A 500 -14.70 13.03 -15.40
N ALA A 501 -13.64 12.67 -14.69
CA ALA A 501 -12.55 11.87 -15.23
C ALA A 501 -13.02 10.45 -15.62
N ALA A 502 -13.83 9.80 -14.79
CA ALA A 502 -14.39 8.48 -15.09
C ALA A 502 -15.36 8.52 -16.29
N GLN A 503 -16.17 9.58 -16.42
CA GLN A 503 -17.03 9.78 -17.59
C GLN A 503 -16.23 10.02 -18.88
N ALA A 504 -15.05 10.63 -18.80
CA ALA A 504 -14.17 10.76 -19.96
C ALA A 504 -13.62 9.39 -20.42
N MET A 505 -13.43 8.43 -19.50
CA MET A 505 -13.04 7.05 -19.82
C MET A 505 -14.18 6.24 -20.42
N ASN A 506 -15.42 6.52 -19.98
CA ASN A 506 -16.63 5.91 -20.52
C ASN A 506 -17.82 6.88 -20.46
N GLY A 507 -18.17 7.46 -21.62
CA GLY A 507 -19.27 8.41 -21.73
C GLY A 507 -20.66 7.82 -21.42
N ALA A 508 -20.79 6.49 -21.36
CA ALA A 508 -22.02 5.83 -20.94
C ALA A 508 -22.25 5.91 -19.42
N LEU A 509 -21.20 6.08 -18.62
CA LEU A 509 -21.28 6.10 -17.16
C LEU A 509 -22.17 7.23 -16.65
N LYS A 510 -23.25 6.87 -15.94
CA LYS A 510 -24.15 7.81 -15.28
C LYS A 510 -23.70 8.00 -13.85
N VAL A 511 -23.01 9.11 -13.56
CA VAL A 511 -22.51 9.41 -12.22
C VAL A 511 -22.98 10.78 -11.74
N GLN A 512 -23.49 10.83 -10.52
CA GLN A 512 -23.81 12.04 -9.77
C GLN A 512 -22.76 12.23 -8.67
N ALA A 513 -22.09 13.38 -8.67
CA ALA A 513 -21.15 13.74 -7.61
C ALA A 513 -21.82 14.62 -6.54
N LEU A 514 -21.51 14.34 -5.28
CA LEU A 514 -21.92 15.11 -4.11
C LEU A 514 -20.67 15.51 -3.31
N GLU A 515 -20.74 16.65 -2.63
CA GLU A 515 -19.66 17.21 -1.81
C GLU A 515 -20.00 17.12 -0.32
N ILE A 516 -20.62 16.02 0.09
CA ILE A 516 -21.29 15.87 1.39
C ILE A 516 -20.61 14.78 2.19
N ARG A 517 -20.28 15.09 3.45
CA ARG A 517 -19.77 14.10 4.40
C ARG A 517 -20.88 13.12 4.77
N VAL A 518 -20.62 11.83 4.67
CA VAL A 518 -21.57 10.80 5.12
C VAL A 518 -21.50 10.67 6.65
N GLY A 519 -22.65 10.81 7.31
CA GLY A 519 -22.77 10.74 8.77
C GLY A 519 -24.18 11.06 9.26
N ASN A 520 -24.38 11.00 10.57
CA ASN A 520 -25.68 11.26 11.21
C ASN A 520 -26.24 12.67 10.89
N ASP A 521 -25.35 13.64 10.64
CA ASP A 521 -25.67 15.03 10.36
C ASP A 521 -26.15 15.28 8.92
N THR A 522 -26.11 14.27 8.04
CA THR A 522 -26.46 14.41 6.62
C THR A 522 -27.60 13.48 6.17
N GLU A 523 -28.35 12.92 7.12
CA GLU A 523 -29.50 12.04 6.84
C GLU A 523 -30.67 12.73 6.15
N GLU A 524 -30.75 14.07 6.18
CA GLU A 524 -31.71 14.82 5.36
C GLU A 524 -31.41 14.72 3.86
N THR A 525 -30.15 14.49 3.49
CA THR A 525 -29.75 14.26 2.09
C THR A 525 -29.71 12.78 1.75
N PHE A 526 -29.17 11.96 2.65
CA PHE A 526 -29.13 10.51 2.51
C PHE A 526 -30.31 9.88 3.27
N ASP A 527 -31.51 10.24 2.83
CA ASP A 527 -32.77 9.83 3.44
C ASP A 527 -33.16 8.39 3.08
N ASP A 528 -34.29 7.93 3.61
CA ASP A 528 -34.78 6.57 3.39
C ASP A 528 -35.06 6.27 1.90
N GLU A 529 -35.49 7.26 1.11
CA GLU A 529 -35.71 7.09 -0.33
C GLU A 529 -34.39 6.86 -1.06
N PHE A 530 -33.36 7.66 -0.74
CA PHE A 530 -32.02 7.49 -1.26
C PHE A 530 -31.51 6.07 -0.99
N TRP A 531 -31.46 5.65 0.28
CA TRP A 531 -30.92 4.34 0.64
C TRP A 531 -31.71 3.19 0.01
N THR A 532 -33.05 3.27 0.05
CA THR A 532 -33.91 2.22 -0.50
C THR A 532 -33.70 2.03 -2.01
N SER A 533 -33.38 3.11 -2.73
CA SER A 533 -33.21 3.10 -4.19
C SER A 533 -31.94 2.40 -4.70
N LEU A 534 -30.97 2.13 -3.82
CA LEU A 534 -29.66 1.57 -4.17
C LEU A 534 -29.69 0.04 -4.35
N ASP A 535 -28.86 -0.47 -5.25
CA ASP A 535 -28.60 -1.91 -5.40
C ASP A 535 -27.40 -2.37 -4.56
N GLY A 536 -26.48 -1.46 -4.23
CA GLY A 536 -25.31 -1.73 -3.40
C GLY A 536 -24.50 -0.49 -3.04
N VAL A 537 -23.67 -0.63 -2.01
CA VAL A 537 -22.83 0.44 -1.46
C VAL A 537 -21.37 -0.02 -1.46
N ILE A 538 -20.47 0.91 -1.78
CA ILE A 538 -19.03 0.64 -1.86
C ILE A 538 -18.32 1.70 -1.04
N ASN A 539 -17.52 1.27 -0.07
CA ASN A 539 -16.72 2.16 0.76
C ASN A 539 -15.33 2.38 0.17
N ALA A 540 -14.89 3.63 0.19
CA ALA A 540 -13.56 4.11 -0.12
C ALA A 540 -13.09 5.10 0.96
N LEU A 541 -13.33 4.72 2.22
CA LEU A 541 -13.17 5.54 3.42
C LEU A 541 -11.77 5.43 4.03
N ASP A 542 -11.40 6.37 4.89
CA ASP A 542 -10.10 6.42 5.57
C ASP A 542 -10.18 6.35 7.09
N ASN A 543 -11.39 6.32 7.66
CA ASN A 543 -11.61 6.27 9.11
C ASN A 543 -12.66 5.22 9.49
N VAL A 544 -12.50 4.61 10.67
CA VAL A 544 -13.38 3.54 11.17
C VAL A 544 -14.78 4.06 11.49
N GLN A 545 -14.91 5.30 11.98
CA GLN A 545 -16.21 5.86 12.34
C GLN A 545 -17.18 5.94 11.17
N ALA A 546 -16.72 6.42 10.00
CA ALA A 546 -17.52 6.47 8.79
C ALA A 546 -17.86 5.06 8.27
N ARG A 547 -16.93 4.10 8.37
CA ARG A 547 -17.19 2.70 7.99
C ARG A 547 -18.32 2.10 8.82
N MET A 548 -18.26 2.26 10.14
CA MET A 548 -19.30 1.80 11.07
C MET A 548 -20.65 2.47 10.80
N TYR A 549 -20.67 3.76 10.47
CA TYR A 549 -21.90 4.45 10.10
C TYR A 549 -22.51 3.84 8.83
N VAL A 550 -21.74 3.72 7.74
CA VAL A 550 -22.25 3.18 6.47
C VAL A 550 -22.70 1.73 6.63
N ASP A 551 -21.92 0.89 7.33
CA ASP A 551 -22.28 -0.48 7.66
C ASP A 551 -23.64 -0.54 8.38
N SER A 552 -23.85 0.30 9.41
CA SER A 552 -25.14 0.33 10.12
C SER A 552 -26.33 0.70 9.22
N ARG A 553 -26.15 1.62 8.26
CA ARG A 553 -27.18 1.97 7.28
C ARG A 553 -27.41 0.83 6.30
N CYS A 554 -26.36 0.17 5.80
CA CYS A 554 -26.47 -0.99 4.92
C CYS A 554 -27.22 -2.15 5.59
N VAL A 555 -26.94 -2.42 6.87
CA VAL A 555 -27.69 -3.40 7.67
C VAL A 555 -29.16 -3.02 7.78
N TRP A 556 -29.45 -1.76 8.13
CA TRP A 556 -30.82 -1.25 8.29
C TRP A 556 -31.66 -1.36 7.01
N PHE A 557 -31.10 -0.99 5.85
CA PHE A 557 -31.81 -1.02 4.57
C PHE A 557 -31.65 -2.33 3.79
N GLY A 558 -30.94 -3.31 4.35
CA GLY A 558 -30.66 -4.59 3.68
C GLY A 558 -29.91 -4.43 2.37
N LYS A 559 -28.84 -3.61 2.35
CA LYS A 559 -28.02 -3.35 1.16
C LYS A 559 -26.68 -4.08 1.22
N PRO A 560 -26.21 -4.69 0.11
CA PRO A 560 -24.85 -5.17 -0.01
C PRO A 560 -23.84 -4.04 0.21
N LEU A 561 -22.75 -4.34 0.94
CA LEU A 561 -21.64 -3.44 1.18
C LEU A 561 -20.33 -4.09 0.75
N LEU A 562 -19.57 -3.38 -0.09
CA LEU A 562 -18.19 -3.73 -0.43
C LEU A 562 -17.24 -2.81 0.34
N GLU A 563 -16.47 -3.39 1.27
CA GLU A 563 -15.54 -2.67 2.14
C GLU A 563 -14.09 -2.99 1.75
N SER A 564 -13.22 -1.97 1.82
CA SER A 564 -11.80 -2.15 1.56
C SER A 564 -10.93 -1.12 2.29
N GLY A 565 -9.72 -1.54 2.67
CA GLY A 565 -8.75 -0.72 3.37
C GLY A 565 -7.33 -0.97 2.88
N THR A 566 -6.48 0.05 3.01
CA THR A 566 -5.05 -0.02 2.64
C THR A 566 -4.19 0.67 3.69
N LEU A 567 -3.05 0.08 4.02
CA LEU A 567 -2.02 0.68 4.88
C LEU A 567 -0.63 0.35 4.32
N GLY A 568 0.01 1.32 3.67
CA GLY A 568 1.29 1.09 2.98
C GLY A 568 1.14 0.02 1.90
N THR A 569 1.86 -1.09 2.04
CA THR A 569 1.80 -2.27 1.15
C THR A 569 0.73 -3.31 1.54
N LYS A 570 0.02 -3.09 2.66
CA LYS A 570 -1.02 -3.98 3.19
C LYS A 570 -2.39 -3.56 2.67
N ALA A 571 -3.27 -4.52 2.46
CA ALA A 571 -4.65 -4.27 2.06
C ALA A 571 -5.60 -5.32 2.64
N ASN A 572 -6.88 -4.97 2.78
CA ASN A 572 -7.95 -5.91 3.09
C ASN A 572 -9.20 -5.60 2.25
N VAL A 573 -10.00 -6.62 1.98
CA VAL A 573 -11.29 -6.54 1.31
C VAL A 573 -12.29 -7.39 2.09
N GLN A 574 -13.50 -6.87 2.28
CA GLN A 574 -14.60 -7.58 2.93
C GLN A 574 -15.89 -7.34 2.15
N VAL A 575 -16.64 -8.43 1.92
CA VAL A 575 -17.93 -8.38 1.23
C VAL A 575 -19.02 -8.69 2.24
N ILE A 576 -19.95 -7.76 2.42
CA ILE A 576 -21.09 -7.88 3.34
C ILE A 576 -22.36 -8.04 2.51
N LEU A 577 -23.01 -9.20 2.66
CA LEU A 577 -24.23 -9.55 1.95
C LEU A 577 -25.42 -9.69 2.93
N PRO A 578 -26.54 -8.98 2.68
CA PRO A 578 -27.71 -9.04 3.54
C PRO A 578 -28.21 -10.47 3.75
N ASN A 579 -28.50 -10.82 5.01
CA ASN A 579 -29.01 -12.13 5.42
C ASN A 579 -28.08 -13.33 5.08
N LEU A 580 -26.79 -13.09 4.80
CA LEU A 580 -25.84 -14.15 4.46
C LEU A 580 -24.52 -14.06 5.25
N THR A 581 -23.89 -12.89 5.32
CA THR A 581 -22.62 -12.69 6.03
C THR A 581 -22.81 -11.88 7.31
N GLN A 582 -21.78 -11.85 8.15
CA GLN A 582 -21.66 -10.86 9.22
C GLN A 582 -21.48 -9.44 8.64
N SER A 583 -21.87 -8.43 9.43
CA SER A 583 -21.60 -7.01 9.15
C SER A 583 -20.16 -6.64 9.48
N TYR A 584 -19.72 -5.44 9.05
CA TYR A 584 -18.38 -4.95 9.40
C TYR A 584 -18.27 -4.73 10.92
N GLY A 585 -19.31 -4.19 11.56
CA GLY A 585 -19.33 -3.90 12.99
C GLY A 585 -19.43 -5.12 13.92
N ASP A 586 -19.63 -6.34 13.40
CA ASP A 586 -19.69 -7.57 14.20
C ASP A 586 -18.29 -8.04 14.66
N SER A 587 -17.22 -7.57 14.01
CA SER A 587 -15.83 -7.82 14.38
C SER A 587 -15.18 -6.58 15.01
N GLN A 588 -14.35 -6.79 16.04
CA GLN A 588 -13.56 -5.70 16.62
C GLN A 588 -12.13 -5.73 16.10
N ASP A 589 -11.75 -4.63 15.44
CA ASP A 589 -10.36 -4.33 15.15
C ASP A 589 -9.60 -3.91 16.43
N PRO A 590 -8.29 -4.16 16.52
CA PRO A 590 -7.48 -3.64 17.62
C PRO A 590 -7.62 -2.11 17.74
N PRO A 591 -7.79 -1.57 18.96
CA PRO A 591 -7.83 -0.12 19.13
C PRO A 591 -6.47 0.49 18.78
N GLU A 592 -6.49 1.77 18.38
CA GLU A 592 -5.26 2.53 18.22
C GLU A 592 -4.46 2.54 19.53
N GLU A 593 -3.14 2.32 19.44
CA GLU A 593 -2.27 2.37 20.62
C GLU A 593 -2.27 3.79 21.20
N SER A 594 -2.85 3.97 22.40
CA SER A 594 -2.80 5.23 23.13
C SER A 594 -1.61 5.26 24.08
N ILE A 595 -0.81 6.32 24.04
CA ILE A 595 0.31 6.48 24.97
C ILE A 595 -0.24 6.87 26.36
N PRO A 596 0.17 6.18 27.45
CA PRO A 596 -0.29 6.52 28.79
C PRO A 596 0.02 7.98 29.15
N LEU A 597 -0.94 8.69 29.75
CA LEU A 597 -0.82 10.10 30.08
C LEU A 597 0.40 10.43 30.95
N CYS A 598 0.76 9.54 31.89
CA CYS A 598 1.94 9.71 32.73
C CYS A 598 3.25 9.65 31.92
N THR A 599 3.32 8.79 30.90
CA THR A 599 4.45 8.68 29.97
C THR A 599 4.56 9.95 29.13
N LEU A 600 3.45 10.42 28.55
CA LEU A 600 3.43 11.67 27.77
C LEU A 600 3.84 12.89 28.59
N LYS A 601 3.35 13.00 29.83
CA LYS A 601 3.56 14.22 30.63
C LYS A 601 4.89 14.29 31.37
N HIS A 602 5.46 13.16 31.78
CA HIS A 602 6.62 13.17 32.69
C HIS A 602 7.76 12.23 32.28
N PHE A 603 7.46 11.12 31.61
CA PHE A 603 8.46 10.06 31.38
C PHE A 603 8.54 9.61 29.91
N PRO A 604 8.72 10.52 28.94
CA PRO A 604 8.91 10.13 27.55
C PRO A 604 10.27 9.45 27.37
N HIS A 605 10.30 8.32 26.68
CA HIS A 605 11.53 7.57 26.35
C HIS A 605 11.67 7.25 24.86
N ALA A 606 10.64 7.54 24.07
CA ALA A 606 10.58 7.37 22.63
C ALA A 606 10.15 8.68 21.96
N ILE A 607 10.52 8.89 20.69
CA ILE A 607 10.32 10.17 19.99
C ILE A 607 8.82 10.45 19.76
N GLU A 608 8.03 9.41 19.58
CA GLU A 608 6.58 9.46 19.40
C GLU A 608 5.91 10.10 20.62
N HIS A 609 6.43 9.86 21.83
CA HIS A 609 5.90 10.45 23.06
C HIS A 609 6.09 11.97 23.07
N THR A 610 7.24 12.45 22.63
CA THR A 610 7.51 13.90 22.57
C THR A 610 6.76 14.58 21.43
N ILE A 611 6.52 13.87 20.32
CA ILE A 611 5.71 14.37 19.19
C ILE A 611 4.25 14.53 19.62
N GLU A 612 3.65 13.52 20.26
CA GLU A 612 2.26 13.62 20.72
C GLU A 612 2.11 14.67 21.84
N TRP A 613 3.09 14.77 22.74
CA TRP A 613 3.15 15.87 23.71
C TRP A 613 3.20 17.25 23.03
N ALA A 614 3.99 17.40 21.95
CA ALA A 614 4.10 18.67 21.22
C ALA A 614 2.81 19.00 20.46
N ARG A 615 2.13 17.99 19.91
CA ARG A 615 0.81 18.14 19.28
C ARG A 615 -0.25 18.60 20.30
N ASP A 616 -0.29 17.97 21.48
CA ASP A 616 -1.19 18.38 22.58
C ASP A 616 -0.89 19.82 23.03
N ALA A 617 0.39 20.19 23.14
CA ALA A 617 0.80 21.56 23.44
C ALA A 617 0.33 22.56 22.36
N PHE A 618 0.42 22.19 21.09
CA PHE A 618 -0.09 23.01 19.97
C PHE A 618 -1.60 23.19 20.04
N GLU A 619 -2.37 22.10 20.21
CA GLU A 619 -3.83 22.15 20.30
C GLU A 619 -4.29 23.05 21.46
N GLN A 620 -3.66 22.91 22.64
CA GLN A 620 -3.99 23.70 23.82
C GLN A 620 -3.70 25.21 23.64
N LEU A 621 -2.55 25.55 23.04
CA LEU A 621 -2.12 26.94 22.89
C LEU A 621 -2.85 27.66 21.75
N PHE A 622 -2.96 27.02 20.59
CA PHE A 622 -3.37 27.70 19.34
C PHE A 622 -4.77 27.35 18.86
N VAL A 623 -5.42 26.34 19.45
CA VAL A 623 -6.76 25.91 19.03
C VAL A 623 -7.77 26.01 20.16
N GLU A 624 -7.55 25.35 21.30
CA GLU A 624 -8.45 25.40 22.45
C GLU A 624 -8.44 26.78 23.11
N GLY A 625 -7.26 27.34 23.36
CA GLY A 625 -7.12 28.67 23.97
C GLY A 625 -7.94 29.76 23.24
N PRO A 626 -7.72 29.99 21.93
CA PRO A 626 -8.51 30.97 21.17
C PRO A 626 -10.00 30.64 21.11
N ARG A 627 -10.38 29.36 21.03
CA ARG A 627 -11.78 28.91 21.03
C ARG A 627 -12.48 29.21 22.35
N GLU A 628 -11.78 29.01 23.47
CA GLU A 628 -12.27 29.37 24.80
C GLU A 628 -12.42 30.88 24.95
N VAL A 629 -11.44 31.66 24.51
CA VAL A 629 -11.51 33.13 24.51
C VAL A 629 -12.70 33.62 23.68
N ASN A 630 -12.89 33.07 22.48
CA ASN A 630 -14.02 33.42 21.62
C ASN A 630 -15.36 33.09 22.27
N THR A 631 -15.49 31.90 22.88
CA THR A 631 -16.70 31.50 23.62
C THR A 631 -16.96 32.40 24.82
N PHE A 632 -15.91 32.78 25.56
CA PHE A 632 -16.01 33.74 26.66
C PHE A 632 -16.47 35.11 26.18
N LEU A 633 -15.99 35.58 25.03
CA LEU A 633 -16.36 36.88 24.45
C LEU A 633 -17.78 36.90 23.86
N THR A 634 -18.27 35.79 23.30
CA THR A 634 -19.61 35.71 22.70
C THR A 634 -20.70 35.33 23.70
N GLU A 635 -20.41 34.46 24.65
CA GLU A 635 -21.37 33.89 25.60
C GLU A 635 -20.92 34.03 27.07
N THR A 636 -20.40 35.19 27.47
CA THR A 636 -19.73 35.40 28.79
C THR A 636 -20.48 34.83 29.99
N ALA A 637 -21.77 35.15 30.13
CA ALA A 637 -22.57 34.70 31.27
C ALA A 637 -22.73 33.16 31.32
N LYS A 638 -22.93 32.54 30.15
CA LYS A 638 -23.08 31.08 30.02
C LYS A 638 -21.74 30.37 30.22
N TYR A 639 -20.65 30.94 29.72
CA TYR A 639 -19.30 30.44 29.97
C TYR A 639 -18.96 30.44 31.46
N LEU A 640 -19.12 31.58 32.15
CA LEU A 640 -18.82 31.70 33.57
C LEU A 640 -19.71 30.83 34.46
N ALA A 641 -20.97 30.61 34.08
CA ALA A 641 -21.86 29.68 34.77
C ALA A 641 -21.44 28.21 34.60
N LYS A 642 -20.80 27.87 33.48
CA LYS A 642 -20.37 26.52 33.16
C LYS A 642 -19.04 26.14 33.82
N VAL A 643 -18.10 27.08 33.99
CA VAL A 643 -16.75 26.81 34.56
C VAL A 643 -16.78 26.07 35.91
N PRO A 644 -17.62 26.43 36.92
CA PRO A 644 -17.65 25.70 38.18
C PRO A 644 -18.10 24.24 38.08
N SER A 645 -18.81 23.87 36.99
CA SER A 645 -19.34 22.53 36.76
C SER A 645 -18.36 21.58 36.06
N GLU A 646 -17.19 22.08 35.63
CA GLU A 646 -16.22 21.31 34.84
C GLU A 646 -14.85 21.28 35.52
N GLY A 647 -14.36 20.08 35.86
CA GLY A 647 -13.00 19.85 36.34
C GLY A 647 -12.75 20.16 37.83
N SER A 648 -11.49 20.06 38.24
CA SER A 648 -11.02 20.40 39.59
C SER A 648 -10.77 21.91 39.74
N GLY A 649 -10.77 22.43 40.97
CA GLY A 649 -10.51 23.85 41.22
C GLY A 649 -9.19 24.37 40.63
N THR A 650 -8.15 23.52 40.59
CA THR A 650 -6.87 23.83 39.94
C THR A 650 -7.01 23.97 38.43
N SER A 651 -7.75 23.06 37.77
CA SER A 651 -8.01 23.13 36.33
C SER A 651 -8.89 24.32 35.94
N GLN A 652 -9.88 24.64 36.78
CA GLN A 652 -10.75 25.81 36.60
C GLN A 652 -9.95 27.12 36.66
N LEU A 653 -9.05 27.23 37.65
CA LEU A 653 -8.19 28.39 37.80
C LEU A 653 -7.19 28.52 36.64
N ALA A 654 -6.59 27.41 36.19
CA ALA A 654 -5.69 27.39 35.04
C ALA A 654 -6.41 27.87 33.76
N ARG A 655 -7.64 27.39 33.54
CA ARG A 655 -8.51 27.80 32.42
C ARG A 655 -8.81 29.29 32.43
N LEU A 656 -9.25 29.83 33.58
CA LEU A 656 -9.55 31.27 33.71
C LEU A 656 -8.29 32.14 33.56
N ARG A 657 -7.14 31.69 34.08
CA ARG A 657 -5.86 32.38 33.88
C ARG A 657 -5.47 32.43 32.41
N ARG A 658 -5.62 31.32 31.67
CA ARG A 658 -5.31 31.24 30.25
C ARG A 658 -6.14 32.25 29.44
N VAL A 659 -7.46 32.27 29.66
CA VAL A 659 -8.37 33.25 29.02
C VAL A 659 -7.96 34.67 29.35
N LYS A 660 -7.65 34.96 30.63
CA LYS A 660 -7.19 36.29 31.05
C LYS A 660 -5.89 36.69 30.35
N THR A 661 -4.87 35.86 30.37
CA THR A 661 -3.57 36.14 29.75
C THR A 661 -3.69 36.38 28.25
N MET A 662 -4.44 35.52 27.54
CA MET A 662 -4.66 35.68 26.09
C MET A 662 -5.45 36.95 25.76
N LEU A 663 -6.39 37.38 26.62
CA LEU A 663 -7.10 38.65 26.46
C LEU A 663 -6.19 39.86 26.74
N GLU A 664 -5.31 39.79 27.74
CA GLU A 664 -4.35 40.85 28.07
C GLU A 664 -3.32 41.05 26.95
N GLN A 665 -2.97 39.98 26.24
CA GLN A 665 -2.03 40.00 25.11
C GLN A 665 -2.70 40.27 23.75
N ARG A 666 -4.03 40.42 23.72
CA ARG A 666 -4.79 40.65 22.49
C ARG A 666 -4.38 41.96 21.81
N GLY A 667 -3.92 41.85 20.56
CA GLY A 667 -3.45 43.01 19.79
C GLY A 667 -2.04 43.48 20.16
N GLY A 668 -1.24 42.63 20.81
CA GLY A 668 0.18 42.87 21.08
C GLY A 668 1.02 42.99 19.79
N SER A 669 2.21 43.60 19.92
CA SER A 669 3.21 43.62 18.85
C SER A 669 3.88 42.26 18.68
N PHE A 670 4.61 42.07 17.58
CA PHE A 670 5.45 40.88 17.39
C PHE A 670 6.45 40.68 18.54
N ASP A 671 6.98 41.76 19.12
CA ASP A 671 7.87 41.69 20.30
C ASP A 671 7.18 41.02 21.50
N VAL A 672 5.88 41.26 21.71
CA VAL A 672 5.10 40.60 22.77
C VAL A 672 4.94 39.10 22.48
N CYS A 673 4.81 38.71 21.21
CA CYS A 673 4.80 37.30 20.83
C CYS A 673 6.16 36.64 21.10
N VAL A 674 7.27 37.34 20.84
CA VAL A 674 8.62 36.85 21.14
C VAL A 674 8.81 36.63 22.63
N ASP A 675 8.43 37.61 23.46
CA ASP A 675 8.46 37.48 24.91
C ASP A 675 7.63 36.27 25.39
N PHE A 676 6.42 36.11 24.85
CA PHE A 676 5.56 34.96 25.12
C PHE A 676 6.22 33.63 24.74
N ALA A 677 6.79 33.53 23.54
CA ALA A 677 7.43 32.31 23.06
C ALA A 677 8.66 31.92 23.90
N VAL A 678 9.47 32.88 24.33
CA VAL A 678 10.60 32.63 25.23
C VAL A 678 10.12 32.17 26.62
N MET A 679 9.03 32.74 27.13
CA MET A 679 8.41 32.28 28.39
C MET A 679 7.87 30.85 28.27
N GLU A 680 7.21 30.50 27.17
CA GLU A 680 6.75 29.13 26.90
C GLU A 680 7.92 28.15 26.79
N PHE A 681 9.03 28.54 26.17
CA PHE A 681 10.25 27.72 26.15
C PHE A 681 10.77 27.45 27.56
N GLN A 682 10.91 28.51 28.37
CA GLN A 682 11.40 28.43 29.74
C GLN A 682 10.50 27.53 30.60
N GLU A 683 9.18 27.70 30.52
CA GLU A 683 8.24 26.89 31.31
C GLU A 683 8.31 25.41 30.94
N LYS A 684 8.30 25.09 29.63
CA LYS A 684 8.19 23.70 29.15
C LYS A 684 9.51 22.93 29.22
N PHE A 685 10.62 23.54 28.83
CA PHE A 685 11.91 22.84 28.66
C PHE A 685 12.88 23.05 29.82
N HIS A 686 12.64 24.04 30.68
CA HIS A 686 13.46 24.28 31.87
C HIS A 686 12.69 24.05 33.17
N ASP A 687 11.68 24.88 33.46
CA ASP A 687 11.09 24.98 34.81
C ASP A 687 10.32 23.71 35.18
N SER A 688 9.52 23.18 34.25
CA SER A 688 8.81 21.91 34.44
C SER A 688 9.78 20.74 34.68
N ILE A 689 10.91 20.73 33.98
CA ILE A 689 11.95 19.70 34.11
C ILE A 689 12.71 19.84 35.44
N ALA A 690 13.04 21.07 35.83
CA ALA A 690 13.67 21.36 37.11
C ALA A 690 12.76 20.98 38.29
N GLN A 691 11.46 21.26 38.19
CA GLN A 691 10.47 20.85 39.18
C GLN A 691 10.33 19.32 39.27
N LEU A 692 10.39 18.63 38.13
CA LEU A 692 10.37 17.17 38.08
C LEU A 692 11.59 16.57 38.79
N LEU A 693 12.80 17.08 38.52
CA LEU A 693 14.03 16.65 39.19
C LEU A 693 14.08 17.05 40.67
N HIS A 694 13.43 18.15 41.06
CA HIS A 694 13.28 18.49 42.48
C HIS A 694 12.42 17.46 43.21
N THR A 695 11.35 17.00 42.55
CA THR A 695 10.44 15.99 43.10
C THR A 695 11.07 14.60 43.11
N PHE A 696 11.79 14.25 42.05
CA PHE A 696 12.51 12.98 41.88
C PHE A 696 13.97 13.26 41.51
N PRO A 697 14.88 13.40 42.50
CA PRO A 697 16.31 13.62 42.25
C PRO A 697 16.91 12.61 41.27
N ALA A 698 17.97 12.99 40.54
CA ALA A 698 18.59 12.12 39.54
C ALA A 698 19.15 10.80 40.12
N ASP A 699 19.49 10.80 41.41
CA ASP A 699 19.96 9.67 42.19
C ASP A 699 18.85 9.03 43.04
N HIS A 700 17.58 9.37 42.81
CA HIS A 700 16.46 8.87 43.59
C HIS A 700 16.35 7.34 43.52
N VAL A 701 16.17 6.73 44.69
CA VAL A 701 16.03 5.28 44.88
C VAL A 701 14.62 5.00 45.41
N THR A 702 13.95 4.01 44.83
CA THR A 702 12.62 3.58 45.24
C THR A 702 12.63 2.92 46.61
N SER A 703 11.45 2.69 47.21
CA SER A 703 11.32 1.97 48.48
C SER A 703 11.87 0.54 48.44
N GLU A 704 12.01 -0.04 47.24
CA GLU A 704 12.53 -1.39 47.02
C GLU A 704 14.06 -1.42 46.80
N GLY A 705 14.73 -0.26 46.85
CA GLY A 705 16.19 -0.15 46.69
C GLY A 705 16.67 -0.05 45.24
N SER A 706 15.77 -0.01 44.26
CA SER A 706 16.09 0.16 42.83
C SER A 706 16.17 1.64 42.43
N LYS A 707 16.97 1.97 41.41
CA LYS A 707 17.04 3.34 40.87
C LYS A 707 15.70 3.74 40.25
N PHE A 708 15.17 4.91 40.61
CA PHE A 708 13.93 5.43 40.05
C PHE A 708 14.04 5.72 38.56
N TRP A 709 15.14 6.36 38.15
CA TRP A 709 15.48 6.61 36.75
C TRP A 709 16.17 5.37 36.18
N SER A 710 15.35 4.41 35.74
CA SER A 710 15.81 3.19 35.10
C SER A 710 14.77 2.69 34.09
N GLY A 711 15.23 1.89 33.11
CA GLY A 711 14.38 1.35 32.05
C GLY A 711 13.63 2.44 31.27
N PRO A 712 12.28 2.48 31.29
CA PRO A 712 11.48 3.46 30.55
C PRO A 712 11.53 4.89 31.12
N LYS A 713 12.12 5.10 32.31
CA LYS A 713 12.24 6.43 32.94
C LYS A 713 13.65 6.97 32.72
N ARG A 714 13.81 7.84 31.73
CA ARG A 714 15.07 8.54 31.44
C ARG A 714 15.19 9.79 32.30
N ALA A 715 16.30 9.94 33.02
CA ALA A 715 16.55 11.16 33.81
C ALA A 715 16.65 12.37 32.87
N PRO A 716 15.78 13.38 32.98
CA PRO A 716 15.79 14.53 32.10
C PRO A 716 16.87 15.55 32.52
N ALA A 717 17.14 16.52 31.66
CA ALA A 717 18.02 17.65 31.95
C ALA A 717 17.31 18.98 31.59
N PRO A 718 17.24 19.96 32.51
CA PRO A 718 16.66 21.27 32.19
C PRO A 718 17.48 21.96 31.11
N VAL A 719 16.81 22.46 30.07
CA VAL A 719 17.45 23.14 28.94
C VAL A 719 17.41 24.65 29.16
N LYS A 720 18.57 25.32 29.12
CA LYS A 720 18.62 26.78 29.15
C LYS A 720 18.46 27.33 27.74
N PHE A 721 17.61 28.34 27.58
CA PHE A 721 17.45 29.01 26.30
C PHE A 721 18.77 29.61 25.83
N ASP A 722 19.09 29.40 24.55
CA ASP A 722 20.28 29.94 23.89
C ASP A 722 19.87 30.43 22.50
N VAL A 723 20.04 31.73 22.25
CA VAL A 723 19.74 32.35 20.97
C VAL A 723 20.68 31.89 19.84
N GLY A 724 21.85 31.37 20.19
CA GLY A 724 22.80 30.78 19.24
C GLY A 724 22.41 29.36 18.79
N ASP A 725 21.50 28.70 19.50
CA ASP A 725 21.00 27.39 19.13
C ASP A 725 19.85 27.52 18.12
N LYS A 726 20.01 26.90 16.95
CA LYS A 726 19.03 26.98 15.86
C LYS A 726 17.68 26.38 16.27
N LEU A 727 17.64 25.27 17.01
CA LEU A 727 16.39 24.62 17.39
C LEU A 727 15.60 25.47 18.39
N HIS A 728 16.31 26.13 19.31
CA HIS A 728 15.69 27.07 20.25
C HIS A 728 15.10 28.28 19.52
N LEU A 729 15.85 28.84 18.55
CA LEU A 729 15.38 29.95 17.75
C LEU A 729 14.19 29.56 16.85
N ASP A 730 14.24 28.40 16.22
CA ASP A 730 13.15 27.87 15.40
C ASP A 730 11.86 27.72 16.22
N PHE A 731 11.94 27.20 17.45
CA PHE A 731 10.79 27.13 18.35
C PHE A 731 10.17 28.50 18.59
N VAL A 732 10.99 29.51 18.93
CA VAL A 732 10.50 30.87 19.19
C VAL A 732 9.83 31.45 17.94
N MET A 733 10.45 31.30 16.78
CA MET A 733 9.90 31.81 15.52
C MET A 733 8.57 31.14 15.14
N LEU A 734 8.45 29.83 15.34
CA LEU A 734 7.23 29.06 15.04
C LEU A 734 6.08 29.37 16.01
N VAL A 735 6.36 29.62 17.29
CA VAL A 735 5.34 30.02 18.26
C VAL A 735 4.83 31.45 17.98
N CYS A 736 5.68 32.30 17.39
CA CYS A 736 5.30 33.67 17.03
C CYS A 736 4.52 33.79 15.72
N SER A 737 4.71 32.85 14.78
CA SER A 737 4.08 32.84 13.45
C SER A 737 2.63 32.38 13.50
#